data_AF-A0A7S3V501-F1
#
_entry.id   AF-A0A7S3V501-F1
#
_cell.length_a   1.000
_cell.length_b   1.000
_cell.length_c   1.000
_cell.angle_alpha   90.00
_cell.angle_beta   90.00
_cell.angle_gamma   90.00
#
_symmetry.space_group_name_H-M   'P 1'
#
loop_
_entity.id
_entity.type
_entity.pdbx_description
1 polymer ?
#
loop_
_entity_poly.entity_id
_entity_poly.type
_entity_poly.pdbx_seq_one_letter_code
_entity_poly.pdbx_strand_id
1 'polypeptide(L)'
;MQSKAHFSHVAERRDASFPTRDSTIAITVTDETVQQSINQVNQQGTGRTTYQRHQRSAELFIEYIEQQHANGAFQIEGGNISNLIVPLDFSVPGRDKEDFVAGKRPKRYRLKDIVWHNLPVSLVKAYLSTEKMRFKHTRKGVMKKTTDNRPIYNCRDYPSKFVSALKFCNKMVGGEFSHKFLFDTGQHVEVSKRGYTTAKKQGQTEENVADPIPFSLLFVICKHAVTYGLVLLWAMSLLQWNCIGRVKNIGELQFCNFTLPEDSIGITYDDTKTKKNGEDLNVKHVYANVKTWFMNCLCALGIYLMHVNSSWVTGQTLIFANFSTKSESAASKYGSAMKSFVKKNMQLVRTFMNPANFNPYGLRKGPATHASSNTTSPPPIPSIFHCGEWSMGTVIDIYWRYAEAGDHYLGRLLAGYSPNEKDFDTLPPHFTVGLDHPTIDKAMTICFGNILDKMKEEGIVPGLLLRCLASVVWHSDDIVHFCSKAPGTHLFMALPLFQDPTLLAKVKKFVTIKKTEGICATPTGIPPHAQMFKSLEEIMSKIDIMDNNFQTIINDRKQLLEDYTTKINDLLEKRALENNQLTHQNLKELLGEATSDIKKDIKENILGEIRNEIKEALQRCNIANNDTGNELTLRTLLPSPSANQESLTINIYTHGSGQKYYFTPYKNYGLPPKCKLQLALGFILNGDRACRTEQQNGELALTPVRPFCLWESHEYLPPKLWKKFKVGWKPMLDVLMGLPLFRTAVRQIRETALQQGPMPKIYSSTELQGMKEACISYLINTKASYIQKKNYSIWTITTWSSNIQYCKIADKGTSTDIQKLPPPSARNKRKRRE
;
A
#
# COMPACT_ATOMS: atom_id res chain seq x y z
N MET A 1 1.51 44.08 -24.67
CA MET A 1 0.13 44.61 -24.55
C MET A 1 -0.46 44.06 -23.26
N GLN A 2 -0.20 44.77 -22.16
CA GLN A 2 -1.16 45.50 -21.29
C GLN A 2 -1.90 44.55 -20.32
N SER A 3 -1.86 44.72 -19.00
CA SER A 3 -1.04 45.59 -18.14
C SER A 3 -0.97 44.98 -16.73
N LYS A 4 0.21 45.06 -16.11
CA LYS A 4 0.46 44.92 -14.67
C LYS A 4 0.55 46.34 -14.10
N ALA A 5 -0.03 46.60 -12.93
CA ALA A 5 0.35 47.72 -12.05
C ALA A 5 0.02 47.28 -10.60
N HIS A 6 0.98 47.03 -9.71
CA HIS A 6 1.74 47.99 -8.89
C HIS A 6 0.84 48.99 -8.16
N PHE A 7 0.81 48.91 -6.82
CA PHE A 7 1.01 50.09 -5.96
C PHE A 7 1.59 49.70 -4.60
N SER A 8 2.64 50.43 -4.23
CA SER A 8 3.48 50.34 -3.04
C SER A 8 3.32 51.60 -2.20
N HIS A 9 3.34 51.45 -0.86
CA HIS A 9 3.60 52.46 0.19
C HIS A 9 2.65 53.69 0.23
N VAL A 10 2.22 54.21 1.38
CA VAL A 10 2.98 54.92 2.43
C VAL A 10 2.14 54.99 3.71
N ALA A 11 2.81 54.98 4.86
CA ALA A 11 2.23 55.25 6.17
C ALA A 11 2.22 56.76 6.46
N GLU A 12 1.09 57.31 6.93
CA GLU A 12 1.05 58.58 7.68
C GLU A 12 0.12 58.46 8.91
N ARG A 13 0.55 59.11 10.00
CA ARG A 13 0.01 59.09 11.37
C ARG A 13 -0.87 60.33 11.63
N ARG A 14 -1.71 60.23 12.68
CA ARG A 14 -2.39 61.29 13.48
C ARG A 14 -3.62 61.94 12.80
N ASP A 15 -4.75 62.24 13.46
CA ASP A 15 -5.03 62.67 14.84
C ASP A 15 -6.42 62.21 15.35
N ALA A 16 -6.58 62.28 16.67
CA ALA A 16 -7.82 62.01 17.40
C ALA A 16 -8.88 63.12 17.27
N SER A 17 -10.14 62.74 17.07
CA SER A 17 -11.31 63.38 17.71
C SER A 17 -12.56 62.54 17.46
N PHE A 18 -13.31 62.23 18.53
CA PHE A 18 -14.69 61.79 18.39
C PHE A 18 -15.56 63.04 18.17
N PRO A 19 -16.58 62.95 17.30
CA PRO A 19 -17.93 63.23 17.80
C PRO A 19 -19.00 62.23 17.32
N THR A 20 -20.07 62.24 18.10
CA THR A 20 -21.33 61.49 18.13
C THR A 20 -22.29 61.70 16.96
N ARG A 21 -23.12 60.66 16.66
CA ARG A 21 -24.49 60.66 16.06
C ARG A 21 -24.62 61.33 14.67
N ASP A 22 -25.39 60.89 13.68
CA ASP A 22 -26.44 59.90 13.48
C ASP A 22 -26.32 59.43 12.02
N SER A 23 -26.62 58.17 11.69
CA SER A 23 -26.83 57.78 10.30
C SER A 23 -28.29 58.02 9.91
N THR A 24 -28.54 59.21 9.36
CA THR A 24 -29.69 59.53 8.50
C THR A 24 -29.49 58.87 7.14
N ILE A 25 -29.95 57.63 6.99
CA ILE A 25 -30.54 57.04 5.76
C ILE A 25 -31.22 55.74 6.22
N ALA A 26 -32.54 55.80 6.34
CA ALA A 26 -33.40 54.64 6.48
C ALA A 26 -33.69 54.09 5.08
N ILE A 27 -33.34 52.83 4.83
CA ILE A 27 -33.92 52.05 3.74
C ILE A 27 -35.15 51.37 4.33
N THR A 28 -36.32 51.90 3.99
CA THR A 28 -37.60 51.25 4.27
C THR A 28 -37.74 50.09 3.28
N VAL A 29 -37.53 48.86 3.75
CA VAL A 29 -38.04 47.67 3.07
C VAL A 29 -39.39 47.36 3.69
N THR A 30 -40.45 47.67 2.95
CA THR A 30 -41.82 47.29 3.27
C THR A 30 -42.03 45.81 2.92
N ASP A 31 -41.49 44.92 3.75
CA ASP A 31 -42.09 43.61 3.94
C ASP A 31 -41.62 43.02 5.27
N GLU A 32 -42.46 43.15 6.31
CA GLU A 32 -42.20 42.58 7.63
C GLU A 32 -42.00 41.06 7.56
N THR A 33 -42.53 40.40 6.52
CA THR A 33 -42.36 38.96 6.33
C THR A 33 -40.95 38.59 5.88
N VAL A 34 -40.24 39.44 5.12
CA VAL A 34 -38.89 39.13 4.62
C VAL A 34 -37.82 39.35 5.69
N GLN A 35 -37.96 40.39 6.51
CA GLN A 35 -37.05 40.60 7.65
C GLN A 35 -37.27 39.56 8.76
N GLN A 36 -38.52 39.14 8.98
CA GLN A 36 -38.82 38.00 9.86
C GLN A 36 -38.33 36.67 9.26
N SER A 37 -38.35 36.50 7.94
CA SER A 37 -37.82 35.31 7.25
C SER A 37 -36.29 35.24 7.33
N ILE A 38 -35.58 36.35 7.10
CA ILE A 38 -34.12 36.42 7.21
C ILE A 38 -33.66 36.23 8.66
N ASN A 39 -34.42 36.78 9.63
CA ASN A 39 -34.15 36.58 11.04
C ASN A 39 -34.54 35.17 11.53
N GLN A 40 -35.61 34.55 11.02
CA GLN A 40 -35.96 33.15 11.30
C GLN A 40 -34.95 32.16 10.67
N VAL A 41 -34.48 32.42 9.45
CA VAL A 41 -33.48 31.59 8.76
C VAL A 41 -32.13 31.64 9.47
N ASN A 42 -31.71 32.82 9.97
CA ASN A 42 -30.50 32.95 10.79
C ASN A 42 -30.66 32.41 12.22
N GLN A 43 -31.90 32.33 12.74
CA GLN A 43 -32.18 31.79 14.08
C GLN A 43 -32.42 30.27 14.11
N GLN A 44 -32.67 29.62 12.98
CA GLN A 44 -32.79 28.15 12.88
C GLN A 44 -31.44 27.44 12.61
N GLY A 45 -30.34 28.18 12.53
CA GLY A 45 -28.97 27.68 12.31
C GLY A 45 -28.22 27.18 13.56
N THR A 46 -28.91 26.90 14.67
CA THR A 46 -28.31 26.17 15.79
C THR A 46 -29.23 25.03 16.20
N GLY A 47 -28.81 23.79 15.91
CA GLY A 47 -29.53 22.61 16.39
C GLY A 47 -29.79 22.75 17.89
N ARG A 48 -31.01 22.42 18.33
CA ARG A 48 -31.46 22.49 19.74
C ARG A 48 -30.45 21.87 20.72
N THR A 49 -29.69 20.88 20.26
CA THR A 49 -28.61 20.21 20.98
C THR A 49 -27.36 21.07 21.19
N THR A 50 -26.97 21.90 20.22
CA THR A 50 -25.88 22.87 20.33
C THR A 50 -26.20 23.94 21.37
N TYR A 51 -27.43 24.46 21.34
CA TYR A 51 -27.96 25.39 22.33
C TYR A 51 -27.85 24.82 23.75
N GLN A 52 -28.43 23.63 23.98
CA GLN A 52 -28.37 22.93 25.26
C GLN A 52 -26.95 22.67 25.74
N ARG A 53 -26.03 22.35 24.82
CA ARG A 53 -24.62 22.12 25.15
C ARG A 53 -23.92 23.39 25.62
N HIS A 54 -24.19 24.52 24.96
CA HIS A 54 -23.63 25.80 25.36
C HIS A 54 -24.17 26.25 26.73
N GLN A 55 -25.49 26.12 26.92
CA GLN A 55 -26.16 26.39 28.20
C GLN A 55 -25.57 25.56 29.34
N ARG A 56 -25.42 24.23 29.16
CA ARG A 56 -24.80 23.35 30.15
C ARG A 56 -23.34 23.72 30.45
N SER A 57 -22.60 24.21 29.46
CA SER A 57 -21.20 24.62 29.65
C SER A 57 -21.10 25.90 30.48
N ALA A 58 -22.04 26.84 30.30
CA ALA A 58 -22.14 28.05 31.11
C ALA A 58 -22.60 27.72 32.54
N GLU A 59 -23.59 26.84 32.70
CA GLU A 59 -24.09 26.39 34.01
C GLU A 59 -22.98 25.77 34.86
N LEU A 60 -22.17 24.86 34.31
CA LEU A 60 -21.03 24.26 35.01
C LEU A 60 -19.97 25.30 35.41
N PHE A 61 -19.83 26.38 34.63
CA PHE A 61 -18.91 27.46 34.95
C PHE A 61 -19.46 28.37 36.06
N ILE A 62 -20.77 28.63 36.07
CA ILE A 62 -21.47 29.32 37.16
C ILE A 62 -21.32 28.51 38.44
N GLU A 63 -21.64 27.20 38.42
CA GLU A 63 -21.44 26.30 39.57
C GLU A 63 -19.99 26.36 40.11
N TYR A 64 -19.01 26.44 39.21
CA TYR A 64 -17.60 26.61 39.60
C TYR A 64 -17.33 27.96 40.29
N ILE A 65 -17.82 29.07 39.73
CA ILE A 65 -17.63 30.40 40.32
C ILE A 65 -18.25 30.46 41.73
N GLU A 66 -19.45 29.90 41.90
CA GLU A 66 -20.15 29.83 43.19
C GLU A 66 -19.37 29.00 44.22
N GLN A 67 -18.85 27.85 43.82
CA GLN A 67 -18.00 27.02 44.68
C GLN A 67 -16.70 27.73 45.08
N GLN A 68 -16.04 28.42 44.14
CA GLN A 68 -14.81 29.13 44.43
C GLN A 68 -15.04 30.33 45.38
N HIS A 69 -16.15 31.04 45.22
CA HIS A 69 -16.54 32.11 46.15
C HIS A 69 -16.87 31.58 47.54
N ALA A 70 -17.65 30.48 47.64
CA ALA A 70 -17.98 29.84 48.91
C ALA A 70 -16.73 29.34 49.67
N ASN A 71 -15.70 28.93 48.93
CA ASN A 71 -14.42 28.50 49.48
C ASN A 71 -13.45 29.66 49.77
N GLY A 72 -13.86 30.92 49.55
CA GLY A 72 -13.02 32.10 49.77
C GLY A 72 -11.85 32.26 48.79
N ALA A 73 -11.89 31.60 47.63
CA ALA A 73 -10.76 31.58 46.68
C ALA A 73 -10.52 32.91 45.96
N PHE A 74 -11.50 33.83 45.98
CA PHE A 74 -11.37 35.20 45.51
C PHE A 74 -12.36 36.11 46.24
N GLN A 75 -12.01 37.38 46.39
CA GLN A 75 -12.91 38.41 46.93
C GLN A 75 -13.33 39.36 45.81
N ILE A 76 -14.57 39.84 45.89
CA ILE A 76 -15.10 40.87 44.97
C ILE A 76 -14.95 42.20 45.70
N GLU A 77 -13.99 43.02 45.29
CA GLU A 77 -13.77 44.34 45.88
C GLU A 77 -15.06 45.19 45.77
N GLY A 78 -15.60 45.62 46.91
CA GLY A 78 -16.79 46.45 46.98
C GLY A 78 -18.11 45.75 46.63
N GLY A 79 -18.20 44.41 46.69
CA GLY A 79 -19.40 43.70 46.23
C GLY A 79 -19.64 42.29 46.78
N ASN A 80 -20.73 41.66 46.33
CA ASN A 80 -21.11 40.26 46.59
C ASN A 80 -21.13 39.47 45.26
N ILE A 81 -21.23 38.14 45.31
CA ILE A 81 -21.33 37.24 44.15
C ILE A 81 -22.45 37.64 43.17
N SER A 82 -23.48 38.32 43.66
CA SER A 82 -24.57 38.93 42.89
C SER A 82 -24.09 39.90 41.80
N ASN A 83 -22.89 40.48 41.94
CA ASN A 83 -22.28 41.36 40.93
C ASN A 83 -21.63 40.59 39.76
N LEU A 84 -21.49 39.28 39.89
CA LEU A 84 -20.95 38.37 38.87
C LEU A 84 -22.00 37.38 38.35
N ILE A 85 -22.92 36.95 39.21
CA ILE A 85 -23.95 35.96 38.90
C ILE A 85 -25.30 36.49 39.33
N VAL A 86 -26.24 36.53 38.40
CA VAL A 86 -27.61 37.00 38.64
C VAL A 86 -28.61 35.89 38.30
N PRO A 87 -29.78 35.82 38.97
CA PRO A 87 -30.87 34.97 38.52
C PRO A 87 -31.25 35.31 37.08
N LEU A 88 -31.59 34.31 36.28
CA LEU A 88 -32.08 34.58 34.92
C LEU A 88 -33.45 35.26 35.02
N ASP A 89 -33.59 36.43 34.40
CA ASP A 89 -34.87 37.11 34.34
C ASP A 89 -35.74 36.53 33.22
N PHE A 90 -36.70 35.69 33.59
CA PHE A 90 -37.69 35.12 32.66
C PHE A 90 -38.85 36.07 32.35
N SER A 91 -38.83 37.32 32.83
CA SER A 91 -39.84 38.32 32.50
C SER A 91 -39.64 38.91 31.09
N VAL A 92 -38.39 38.96 30.60
CA VAL A 92 -38.02 39.52 29.29
C VAL A 92 -38.24 38.50 28.15
N PRO A 93 -38.79 38.91 26.99
CA PRO A 93 -38.94 38.01 25.83
C PRO A 93 -37.59 37.47 25.34
N GLY A 94 -37.47 36.15 25.17
CA GLY A 94 -36.25 35.51 24.71
C GLY A 94 -36.35 33.98 24.66
N ARG A 95 -35.46 33.33 23.90
CA ARG A 95 -35.48 31.88 23.68
C ARG A 95 -35.40 31.06 24.98
N ASP A 96 -34.72 31.59 26.01
CA ASP A 96 -34.65 30.98 27.34
C ASP A 96 -36.01 31.01 28.08
N LYS A 97 -36.81 32.08 27.94
CA LYS A 97 -38.17 32.18 28.49
C LYS A 97 -39.13 31.22 27.80
N GLU A 98 -39.10 31.17 26.47
CA GLU A 98 -39.99 30.31 25.67
C GLU A 98 -39.78 28.82 25.98
N ASP A 99 -38.52 28.38 26.08
CA ASP A 99 -38.19 26.99 26.44
C ASP A 99 -38.49 26.66 27.92
N PHE A 100 -38.31 27.61 28.83
CA PHE A 100 -38.65 27.47 30.26
C PHE A 100 -40.16 27.33 30.46
N VAL A 101 -40.95 28.21 29.84
CA VAL A 101 -42.43 28.20 29.88
C VAL A 101 -43.00 26.95 29.21
N ALA A 102 -42.38 26.44 28.15
CA ALA A 102 -42.86 25.26 27.42
C ALA A 102 -42.64 23.91 28.15
N GLY A 103 -42.07 23.88 29.36
CA GLY A 103 -42.05 22.70 30.25
C GLY A 103 -41.28 21.47 29.73
N LYS A 104 -40.53 21.56 28.63
CA LYS A 104 -39.97 20.38 27.93
C LYS A 104 -38.80 19.66 28.64
N ARG A 105 -38.33 20.16 29.80
CA ARG A 105 -37.59 19.47 30.91
C ARG A 105 -36.77 20.52 31.68
N PRO A 106 -37.19 20.98 32.86
CA PRO A 106 -36.51 22.05 33.61
C PRO A 106 -35.09 21.69 34.11
N LYS A 107 -34.74 20.40 34.23
CA LYS A 107 -33.45 19.93 34.81
C LYS A 107 -32.18 20.17 33.97
N ARG A 108 -32.24 20.88 32.84
CA ARG A 108 -31.08 21.06 31.92
C ARG A 108 -30.87 22.50 31.43
N TYR A 109 -31.64 23.45 31.94
CA TYR A 109 -31.47 24.87 31.63
C TYR A 109 -30.82 25.58 32.82
N ARG A 110 -29.91 26.51 32.54
CA ARG A 110 -29.30 27.33 33.58
C ARG A 110 -30.38 28.20 34.23
N LEU A 111 -30.31 28.37 35.55
CA LEU A 111 -31.24 29.23 36.32
C LEU A 111 -30.63 30.59 36.67
N LYS A 112 -29.34 30.76 36.38
CA LYS A 112 -28.55 31.95 36.67
C LYS A 112 -27.77 32.33 35.41
N ASP A 113 -27.48 33.61 35.24
CA ASP A 113 -26.58 34.12 34.21
C ASP A 113 -25.36 34.82 34.82
N ILE A 114 -24.38 35.08 33.97
CA ILE A 114 -23.18 35.82 34.28
C ILE A 114 -23.42 37.28 33.93
N VAL A 115 -22.99 38.18 34.80
CA VAL A 115 -22.87 39.61 34.48
C VAL A 115 -21.64 39.78 33.59
N TRP A 116 -21.85 39.67 32.27
CA TRP A 116 -20.79 39.48 31.27
C TRP A 116 -19.73 40.59 31.24
N HIS A 117 -20.11 41.84 31.51
CA HIS A 117 -19.18 42.97 31.57
C HIS A 117 -18.25 42.92 32.80
N ASN A 118 -18.69 42.26 33.88
CA ASN A 118 -17.94 42.12 35.13
C ASN A 118 -17.10 40.83 35.19
N LEU A 119 -17.21 39.93 34.20
CA LEU A 119 -16.51 38.64 34.22
C LEU A 119 -14.99 38.82 34.08
N PRO A 120 -14.18 38.53 35.11
CA PRO A 120 -12.73 38.68 35.02
C PRO A 120 -12.12 37.52 34.20
N VAL A 121 -11.11 37.86 33.40
CA VAL A 121 -10.36 36.88 32.61
C VAL A 121 -9.68 35.83 33.50
N SER A 122 -9.27 36.20 34.73
CA SER A 122 -8.62 35.30 35.69
C SER A 122 -9.50 34.10 36.06
N LEU A 123 -10.81 34.28 36.25
CA LEU A 123 -11.74 33.19 36.55
C LEU A 123 -11.89 32.22 35.37
N VAL A 124 -11.93 32.74 34.15
CA VAL A 124 -11.96 31.91 32.93
C VAL A 124 -10.67 31.11 32.78
N LYS A 125 -9.51 31.73 33.03
CA LYS A 125 -8.19 31.07 33.04
C LYS A 125 -8.11 29.97 34.10
N ALA A 126 -8.61 30.25 35.31
CA ALA A 126 -8.65 29.31 36.42
C ALA A 126 -9.54 28.11 36.08
N TYR A 127 -10.74 28.35 35.55
CA TYR A 127 -11.66 27.28 35.15
C TYR A 127 -11.07 26.40 34.04
N LEU A 128 -10.49 26.99 32.99
CA LEU A 128 -9.79 26.26 31.93
C LEU A 128 -8.59 25.46 32.46
N SER A 129 -8.06 25.83 33.63
CA SER A 129 -6.96 25.15 34.29
C SER A 129 -7.38 24.02 35.22
N THR A 130 -8.67 23.86 35.50
CA THR A 130 -9.19 22.76 36.31
C THR A 130 -8.95 21.40 35.67
N GLU A 131 -8.86 20.37 36.51
CA GLU A 131 -8.68 18.98 36.07
C GLU A 131 -9.77 18.54 35.10
N LYS A 132 -11.05 18.86 35.39
CA LYS A 132 -12.21 18.53 34.54
C LYS A 132 -12.10 19.14 33.14
N MET A 133 -11.54 20.35 33.04
CA MET A 133 -11.38 21.04 31.76
C MET A 133 -10.13 20.56 31.00
N ARG A 134 -9.06 20.21 31.71
CA ARG A 134 -7.81 19.72 31.11
C ARG A 134 -7.88 18.27 30.68
N PHE A 135 -8.53 17.41 31.46
CA PHE A 135 -8.45 15.95 31.30
C PHE A 135 -9.80 15.29 31.06
N LYS A 136 -9.75 14.14 30.38
CA LYS A 136 -10.93 13.32 30.12
C LYS A 136 -11.33 12.55 31.35
N HIS A 137 -12.63 12.51 31.61
CA HIS A 137 -13.23 11.74 32.69
C HIS A 137 -14.21 10.71 32.13
N THR A 138 -14.39 9.61 32.85
CA THR A 138 -15.44 8.62 32.59
C THR A 138 -16.80 9.16 33.01
N ARG A 139 -17.89 8.48 32.62
CA ARG A 139 -19.26 8.85 33.05
C ARG A 139 -19.44 8.84 34.57
N LYS A 140 -18.61 8.09 35.30
CA LYS A 140 -18.59 8.01 36.77
C LYS A 140 -17.69 9.07 37.43
N GLY A 141 -17.15 10.02 36.66
CA GLY A 141 -16.30 11.10 37.19
C GLY A 141 -14.84 10.71 37.45
N VAL A 142 -14.42 9.49 37.09
CA VAL A 142 -13.02 9.05 37.25
C VAL A 142 -12.18 9.54 36.08
N MET A 143 -11.04 10.19 36.36
CA MET A 143 -10.09 10.66 35.34
C MET A 143 -9.51 9.48 34.54
N LYS A 144 -9.54 9.60 33.21
CA LYS A 144 -8.93 8.63 32.31
C LYS A 144 -7.42 8.80 32.31
N LYS A 145 -6.71 7.67 32.32
CA LYS A 145 -5.25 7.63 32.35
C LYS A 145 -4.70 6.72 31.23
N THR A 146 -3.47 6.99 30.80
CA THR A 146 -2.69 6.12 29.90
C THR A 146 -2.27 4.84 30.63
N THR A 147 -1.69 3.88 29.91
CA THR A 147 -1.05 2.69 30.49
C THR A 147 -0.02 3.04 31.56
N ASP A 148 0.72 4.14 31.36
CA ASP A 148 1.71 4.64 32.32
C ASP A 148 1.10 5.49 33.45
N ASN A 149 -0.20 5.35 33.70
CA ASN A 149 -0.96 6.04 34.76
C ASN A 149 -0.94 7.59 34.66
N ARG A 150 -0.68 8.15 33.47
CA ARG A 150 -0.70 9.61 33.25
C ARG A 150 -2.08 10.07 32.78
N PRO A 151 -2.56 11.25 33.20
CA PRO A 151 -3.89 11.72 32.83
C PRO A 151 -3.99 12.02 31.32
N ILE A 152 -5.13 11.65 30.71
CA ILE A 152 -5.40 11.87 29.28
C ILE A 152 -6.06 13.23 29.07
N TYR A 153 -5.49 14.06 28.21
CA TYR A 153 -6.00 15.40 27.92
C TYR A 153 -7.31 15.38 27.11
N ASN A 154 -8.17 16.36 27.36
CA ASN A 154 -9.32 16.69 26.51
C ASN A 154 -8.86 17.16 25.12
N CYS A 155 -9.76 17.17 24.13
CA CYS A 155 -9.38 17.52 22.75
C CYS A 155 -8.77 18.93 22.65
N ARG A 156 -7.83 19.14 21.72
CA ARG A 156 -7.15 20.44 21.48
C ARG A 156 -8.11 21.64 21.48
N ASP A 157 -9.28 21.49 20.86
CA ASP A 157 -10.24 22.58 20.66
C ASP A 157 -11.21 22.77 21.83
N TYR A 158 -11.07 21.99 22.91
CA TYR A 158 -11.99 22.05 24.05
C TYR A 158 -12.03 23.43 24.72
N PRO A 159 -10.89 24.12 24.96
CA PRO A 159 -10.89 25.49 25.49
C PRO A 159 -11.62 26.47 24.54
N SER A 160 -11.40 26.33 23.22
CA SER A 160 -12.10 27.16 22.24
C SER A 160 -13.61 26.93 22.26
N LYS A 161 -14.05 25.67 22.37
CA LYS A 161 -15.48 25.32 22.45
C LYS A 161 -16.16 25.88 23.70
N PHE A 162 -15.45 25.90 24.83
CA PHE A 162 -15.94 26.52 26.06
C PHE A 162 -16.09 28.04 25.89
N VAL A 163 -15.07 28.72 25.36
CA VAL A 163 -15.14 30.17 25.12
C VAL A 163 -16.22 30.52 24.09
N SER A 164 -16.40 29.69 23.06
CA SER A 164 -17.52 29.81 22.13
C SER A 164 -18.88 29.67 22.82
N ALA A 165 -18.99 28.78 23.82
CA ALA A 165 -20.21 28.66 24.62
C ALA A 165 -20.51 29.94 25.42
N LEU A 166 -19.48 30.55 26.03
CA LEU A 166 -19.62 31.84 26.71
C LEU A 166 -20.04 32.96 25.74
N LYS A 167 -19.38 33.04 24.58
CA LYS A 167 -19.75 33.99 23.50
C LYS A 167 -21.19 33.84 23.06
N PHE A 168 -21.64 32.60 22.92
CA PHE A 168 -23.00 32.28 22.54
C PHE A 168 -24.01 32.73 23.60
N CYS A 169 -23.76 32.41 24.88
CA CYS A 169 -24.65 32.77 25.97
C CYS A 169 -24.71 34.29 26.18
N ASN A 170 -23.59 35.00 26.08
CA ASN A 170 -23.55 36.46 26.16
C ASN A 170 -24.38 37.12 25.04
N LYS A 171 -24.22 36.64 23.81
CA LYS A 171 -24.99 37.13 22.65
C LYS A 171 -26.49 36.94 22.85
N MET A 172 -26.93 35.86 23.50
CA MET A 172 -28.36 35.57 23.70
C MET A 172 -29.06 36.56 24.62
N VAL A 173 -28.33 37.18 25.55
CA VAL A 173 -28.87 38.16 26.50
C VAL A 173 -28.51 39.60 26.12
N GLY A 174 -27.98 39.81 24.91
CA GLY A 174 -27.58 41.13 24.43
C GLY A 174 -26.43 41.77 25.22
N GLY A 175 -25.63 40.97 25.94
CA GLY A 175 -24.50 41.49 26.70
C GLY A 175 -23.25 41.67 25.85
N GLU A 176 -22.29 42.42 26.39
CA GLU A 176 -21.03 42.74 25.72
C GLU A 176 -19.83 42.30 26.56
N PHE A 177 -18.80 41.77 25.89
CA PHE A 177 -17.50 41.56 26.52
C PHE A 177 -16.63 42.78 26.28
N SER A 178 -15.75 43.11 27.24
CA SER A 178 -14.68 44.06 26.97
C SER A 178 -13.74 43.51 25.89
N HIS A 179 -13.23 44.39 25.02
CA HIS A 179 -12.28 44.01 23.98
C HIS A 179 -11.03 43.34 24.57
N LYS A 180 -10.56 43.85 25.71
CA LYS A 180 -9.45 43.28 26.50
C LYS A 180 -9.75 41.84 26.96
N PHE A 181 -10.95 41.58 27.46
CA PHE A 181 -11.35 40.23 27.87
C PHE A 181 -11.29 39.23 26.71
N LEU A 182 -11.82 39.61 25.53
CA LEU A 182 -11.82 38.75 24.35
C LEU A 182 -10.40 38.44 23.87
N PHE A 183 -9.54 39.45 23.84
CA PHE A 183 -8.13 39.32 23.45
C PHE A 183 -7.37 38.39 24.42
N ASP A 184 -7.42 38.66 25.71
CA ASP A 184 -6.67 37.91 26.73
C ASP A 184 -7.15 36.46 26.86
N THR A 185 -8.45 36.23 26.72
CA THR A 185 -9.04 34.88 26.70
C THR A 185 -8.58 34.12 25.45
N GLY A 186 -8.52 34.80 24.29
CA GLY A 186 -7.98 34.24 23.05
C GLY A 186 -6.54 33.78 23.19
N GLN A 187 -5.66 34.62 23.78
CA GLN A 187 -4.27 34.26 24.06
C GLN A 187 -4.17 33.02 24.97
N HIS A 188 -4.97 32.95 26.03
CA HIS A 188 -4.95 31.80 26.94
C HIS A 188 -5.44 30.50 26.30
N VAL A 189 -6.42 30.58 25.39
CA VAL A 189 -6.86 29.44 24.59
C VAL A 189 -5.70 28.90 23.74
N GLU A 190 -4.91 29.78 23.12
CA GLU A 190 -3.72 29.35 22.36
C GLU A 190 -2.65 28.72 23.24
N VAL A 191 -2.39 29.26 24.43
CA VAL A 191 -1.50 28.63 25.42
C VAL A 191 -2.01 27.23 25.80
N SER A 192 -3.31 27.09 26.05
CA SER A 192 -3.93 25.79 26.38
C SER A 192 -3.80 24.79 25.22
N LYS A 193 -3.94 25.25 23.97
CA LYS A 193 -3.70 24.43 22.77
C LYS A 193 -2.23 24.01 22.65
N ARG A 194 -1.27 24.85 23.02
CA ARG A 194 0.16 24.49 23.08
C ARG A 194 0.42 23.44 24.16
N GLY A 195 -0.24 23.56 25.32
CA GLY A 195 -0.24 22.53 26.37
C GLY A 195 -0.73 21.18 25.86
N TYR A 196 -1.85 21.15 25.12
CA TYR A 196 -2.33 19.93 24.46
C TYR A 196 -1.32 19.35 23.47
N THR A 197 -0.68 20.19 22.64
CA THR A 197 0.33 19.72 21.68
C THR A 197 1.53 19.08 22.40
N THR A 198 1.94 19.64 23.54
CA THR A 198 3.00 19.08 24.38
C THR A 198 2.57 17.73 24.97
N ALA A 199 1.37 17.65 25.53
CA ALA A 199 0.78 16.41 26.03
C ALA A 199 0.63 15.34 24.93
N LYS A 200 0.30 15.76 23.70
CA LYS A 200 0.27 14.86 22.53
C LYS A 200 1.64 14.25 22.25
N LYS A 201 2.71 15.06 22.30
CA LYS A 201 4.09 14.54 22.17
C LYS A 201 4.45 13.58 23.30
N GLN A 202 3.91 13.80 24.51
CA GLN A 202 4.14 12.96 25.69
C GLN A 202 3.22 11.72 25.78
N GLY A 203 2.43 11.40 24.75
CA GLY A 203 1.58 10.20 24.76
C GLY A 203 0.21 10.38 25.44
N GLN A 204 -0.11 11.54 26.01
CA GLN A 204 -1.28 11.74 26.89
C GLN A 204 -2.58 12.10 26.14
N THR A 205 -2.81 11.52 24.96
CA THR A 205 -4.02 11.79 24.16
C THR A 205 -4.70 10.49 23.74
N GLU A 206 -6.02 10.52 23.52
CA GLU A 206 -6.75 9.33 23.04
C GLU A 206 -6.23 8.82 21.69
N GLU A 207 -5.72 9.71 20.84
CA GLU A 207 -5.08 9.32 19.59
C GLU A 207 -3.89 8.41 19.86
N ASN A 208 -3.13 8.61 20.94
CA ASN A 208 -1.98 7.78 21.28
C ASN A 208 -2.39 6.48 21.99
N VAL A 209 -3.47 6.50 22.78
CA VAL A 209 -4.01 5.31 23.48
C VAL A 209 -4.74 4.35 22.54
N ALA A 210 -5.26 4.83 21.40
CA ALA A 210 -5.92 3.97 20.43
C ALA A 210 -4.92 3.04 19.72
N ASP A 211 -5.13 1.74 19.83
CA ASP A 211 -4.29 0.75 19.14
C ASP A 211 -4.62 0.69 17.64
N PRO A 212 -3.66 0.35 16.76
CA PRO A 212 -3.93 0.11 15.36
C PRO A 212 -4.89 -1.08 15.22
N ILE A 213 -6.00 -0.87 14.51
CA ILE A 213 -6.93 -1.96 14.20
C ILE A 213 -6.28 -2.81 13.10
N PRO A 214 -6.03 -4.11 13.31
CA PRO A 214 -5.39 -4.95 12.31
C PRO A 214 -6.32 -5.22 11.13
N PHE A 215 -5.75 -5.52 9.95
CA PHE A 215 -6.51 -5.85 8.74
C PHE A 215 -7.48 -7.02 8.94
N SER A 216 -7.09 -8.01 9.75
CA SER A 216 -7.96 -9.14 10.12
C SER A 216 -9.19 -8.71 10.93
N LEU A 217 -9.07 -7.70 11.80
CA LEU A 217 -10.22 -7.15 12.51
C LEU A 217 -11.09 -6.26 11.60
N LEU A 218 -10.50 -5.53 10.65
CA LEU A 218 -11.28 -4.86 9.60
C LEU A 218 -12.13 -5.87 8.82
N PHE A 219 -11.55 -6.99 8.41
CA PHE A 219 -12.27 -8.06 7.71
C PHE A 219 -13.49 -8.54 8.52
N VAL A 220 -13.33 -8.75 9.83
CA VAL A 220 -14.42 -9.12 10.74
C VAL A 220 -15.47 -8.00 10.86
N ILE A 221 -15.05 -6.74 10.95
CA ILE A 221 -15.96 -5.58 11.00
C ILE A 221 -16.80 -5.51 9.73
N CYS A 222 -16.19 -5.64 8.55
CA CYS A 222 -16.88 -5.62 7.26
C CYS A 222 -17.83 -6.81 7.12
N LYS A 223 -17.39 -8.02 7.48
CA LYS A 223 -18.24 -9.21 7.49
C LYS A 223 -19.46 -9.03 8.41
N HIS A 224 -19.26 -8.50 9.62
CA HIS A 224 -20.37 -8.19 10.52
C HIS A 224 -21.30 -7.13 9.93
N ALA A 225 -20.74 -6.06 9.35
CA ALA A 225 -21.54 -5.00 8.77
C ALA A 225 -22.45 -5.52 7.65
N VAL A 226 -21.95 -6.40 6.78
CA VAL A 226 -22.80 -7.01 5.73
C VAL A 226 -23.83 -7.97 6.30
N THR A 227 -23.50 -8.80 7.31
CA THR A 227 -24.46 -9.73 7.95
C THR A 227 -25.68 -9.04 8.56
N TYR A 228 -25.50 -7.84 9.10
CA TYR A 228 -26.59 -7.09 9.75
C TYR A 228 -27.14 -5.96 8.86
N GLY A 229 -26.79 -5.92 7.57
CA GLY A 229 -27.25 -4.87 6.65
C GLY A 229 -26.79 -3.45 7.04
N LEU A 230 -25.69 -3.31 7.77
CA LEU A 230 -25.16 -2.02 8.26
C LEU A 230 -24.33 -1.33 7.18
N VAL A 231 -24.97 -0.93 6.08
CA VAL A 231 -24.30 -0.39 4.87
C VAL A 231 -23.43 0.84 5.13
N LEU A 232 -23.84 1.75 6.03
CA LEU A 232 -23.04 2.92 6.42
C LEU A 232 -21.74 2.49 7.11
N LEU A 233 -21.82 1.54 8.04
CA LEU A 233 -20.66 1.01 8.76
C LEU A 233 -19.69 0.35 7.78
N TRP A 234 -20.21 -0.40 6.81
CA TRP A 234 -19.42 -1.10 5.81
C TRP A 234 -18.66 -0.13 4.89
N ALA A 235 -19.37 0.77 4.20
CA ALA A 235 -18.77 1.70 3.25
C ALA A 235 -17.77 2.65 3.93
N MET A 236 -18.12 3.24 5.07
CA MET A 236 -17.22 4.15 5.78
C MET A 236 -16.00 3.43 6.37
N SER A 237 -16.10 2.18 6.83
CA SER A 237 -14.93 1.44 7.33
C SER A 237 -13.90 1.20 6.23
N LEU A 238 -14.35 0.80 5.03
CA LEU A 238 -13.48 0.55 3.89
C LEU A 238 -12.87 1.85 3.34
N LEU A 239 -13.64 2.93 3.21
CA LEU A 239 -13.10 4.22 2.78
C LEU A 239 -12.11 4.78 3.82
N GLN A 240 -12.43 4.67 5.11
CA GLN A 240 -11.51 5.11 6.16
C GLN A 240 -10.19 4.34 6.12
N TRP A 241 -10.24 3.03 5.91
CA TRP A 241 -9.06 2.19 5.78
C TRP A 241 -8.22 2.56 4.55
N ASN A 242 -8.85 2.55 3.37
CA ASN A 242 -8.16 2.74 2.09
C ASN A 242 -7.60 4.15 1.93
N CYS A 243 -8.22 5.17 2.53
CA CYS A 243 -7.69 6.54 2.48
C CYS A 243 -6.77 6.90 3.67
N ILE A 244 -6.46 5.95 4.57
CA ILE A 244 -5.79 6.21 5.86
C ILE A 244 -6.46 7.41 6.56
N GLY A 245 -7.78 7.50 6.44
CA GLY A 245 -8.54 8.72 6.62
C GLY A 245 -8.96 8.95 8.06
N ARG A 246 -9.21 10.21 8.42
CA ARG A 246 -9.96 10.50 9.66
C ARG A 246 -11.44 10.28 9.37
N VAL A 247 -12.15 9.72 10.35
CA VAL A 247 -13.62 9.55 10.27
C VAL A 247 -14.34 10.84 9.86
N LYS A 248 -13.87 12.01 10.35
CA LYS A 248 -14.44 13.30 9.98
C LYS A 248 -14.35 13.56 8.47
N ASN A 249 -13.16 13.43 7.89
CA ASN A 249 -12.92 13.64 6.47
C ASN A 249 -13.77 12.67 5.62
N ILE A 250 -13.83 11.39 6.00
CA ILE A 250 -14.66 10.40 5.30
C ILE A 250 -16.15 10.77 5.37
N GLY A 251 -16.63 11.23 6.53
CA GLY A 251 -18.02 11.63 6.70
C GLY A 251 -18.40 12.96 6.03
N GLU A 252 -17.40 13.73 5.56
CA GLU A 252 -17.57 15.01 4.87
C GLU A 252 -17.32 14.88 3.35
N LEU A 253 -17.14 13.64 2.83
CA LEU A 253 -16.93 13.41 1.39
C LEU A 253 -18.16 13.81 0.55
N GLN A 254 -17.87 14.50 -0.55
CA GLN A 254 -18.77 14.90 -1.62
C GLN A 254 -18.34 14.24 -2.93
N PHE A 255 -19.19 14.25 -3.95
CA PHE A 255 -18.84 13.67 -5.26
C PHE A 255 -17.68 14.42 -5.95
N CYS A 256 -17.61 15.74 -5.80
CA CYS A 256 -16.50 16.57 -6.27
C CYS A 256 -15.12 16.20 -5.68
N ASN A 257 -15.07 15.44 -4.57
CA ASN A 257 -13.81 14.95 -4.00
C ASN A 257 -13.21 13.76 -4.75
N PHE A 258 -13.94 13.17 -5.71
CA PHE A 258 -13.53 11.99 -6.44
C PHE A 258 -12.93 12.34 -7.80
N THR A 259 -11.93 11.56 -8.20
CA THR A 259 -11.43 11.50 -9.57
C THR A 259 -11.51 10.06 -10.08
N LEU A 260 -11.50 9.87 -11.40
CA LEU A 260 -11.58 8.55 -12.04
C LEU A 260 -10.31 8.23 -12.84
N PRO A 261 -9.17 7.95 -12.18
CA PRO A 261 -8.03 7.30 -12.82
C PRO A 261 -8.44 5.98 -13.48
N GLU A 262 -7.62 5.47 -14.39
CA GLU A 262 -7.98 4.34 -15.26
C GLU A 262 -8.40 3.07 -14.49
N ASP A 263 -7.63 2.64 -13.49
CA ASP A 263 -7.82 1.39 -12.76
C ASP A 263 -8.12 1.56 -11.25
N SER A 264 -8.44 2.78 -10.83
CA SER A 264 -8.75 3.11 -9.43
C SER A 264 -9.74 4.27 -9.33
N ILE A 265 -10.10 4.66 -8.10
CA ILE A 265 -10.72 5.96 -7.83
C ILE A 265 -9.74 6.81 -7.02
N GLY A 266 -9.61 8.08 -7.35
CA GLY A 266 -8.83 9.03 -6.56
C GLY A 266 -9.73 9.80 -5.61
N ILE A 267 -9.27 10.06 -4.38
CA ILE A 267 -10.00 10.86 -3.39
C ILE A 267 -9.11 11.98 -2.86
N THR A 268 -9.59 13.22 -2.95
CA THR A 268 -8.94 14.42 -2.40
C THR A 268 -9.92 15.15 -1.49
N TYR A 269 -9.55 15.38 -0.23
CA TYR A 269 -10.42 16.09 0.73
C TYR A 269 -10.43 17.60 0.45
N ASP A 270 -11.46 18.34 0.88
CA ASP A 270 -11.52 19.81 0.73
C ASP A 270 -10.49 20.52 1.62
N ASP A 271 -10.38 20.08 2.87
CA ASP A 271 -9.47 20.63 3.85
C ASP A 271 -8.89 19.54 4.76
N THR A 272 -7.81 19.90 5.45
CA THR A 272 -7.22 19.05 6.47
C THR A 272 -6.93 19.84 7.71
N LYS A 273 -6.82 19.14 8.84
CA LYS A 273 -6.49 19.74 10.14
C LYS A 273 -5.21 20.61 10.08
N THR A 274 -4.27 20.25 9.22
CA THR A 274 -2.99 20.92 9.02
C THR A 274 -3.02 21.94 7.88
N LYS A 275 -3.88 21.75 6.87
CA LYS A 275 -3.98 22.61 5.69
C LYS A 275 -5.43 23.03 5.50
N LYS A 276 -5.81 24.13 6.16
CA LYS A 276 -7.18 24.66 6.13
C LYS A 276 -7.52 25.46 4.88
N ASN A 277 -6.49 25.85 4.12
CA ASN A 277 -6.64 26.62 2.88
C ASN A 277 -6.74 25.72 1.64
N GLY A 278 -6.73 24.39 1.79
CA GLY A 278 -6.79 23.44 0.68
C GLY A 278 -5.50 23.31 -0.16
N GLU A 279 -4.44 24.04 0.17
CA GLU A 279 -3.15 23.96 -0.55
C GLU A 279 -2.43 22.62 -0.29
N ASP A 280 -1.81 22.04 -1.32
CA ASP A 280 -1.00 20.79 -1.27
C ASP A 280 -1.73 19.55 -0.68
N LEU A 281 -2.95 19.27 -1.13
CA LEU A 281 -3.67 18.04 -0.77
C LEU A 281 -3.31 16.90 -1.72
N ASN A 282 -2.95 15.75 -1.15
CA ASN A 282 -2.58 14.58 -1.93
C ASN A 282 -3.81 13.72 -2.22
N VAL A 283 -3.89 13.23 -3.46
CA VAL A 283 -4.85 12.21 -3.90
C VAL A 283 -4.58 10.91 -3.14
N LYS A 284 -5.64 10.19 -2.77
CA LYS A 284 -5.57 8.80 -2.28
C LYS A 284 -6.17 7.88 -3.34
N HIS A 285 -5.35 7.01 -3.92
CA HIS A 285 -5.82 6.00 -4.88
C HIS A 285 -6.41 4.79 -4.15
N VAL A 286 -7.67 4.50 -4.43
CA VAL A 286 -8.44 3.43 -3.81
C VAL A 286 -8.84 2.41 -4.88
N TYR A 287 -8.56 1.13 -4.61
CA TYR A 287 -8.74 0.04 -5.57
C TYR A 287 -9.86 -0.92 -5.14
N ALA A 288 -10.54 -1.49 -6.13
CA ALA A 288 -11.52 -2.56 -5.89
C ALA A 288 -10.81 -3.87 -5.51
N ASN A 289 -11.35 -4.58 -4.52
CA ASN A 289 -10.98 -5.96 -4.23
C ASN A 289 -11.85 -6.91 -5.08
N VAL A 290 -11.26 -7.61 -6.05
CA VAL A 290 -12.01 -8.53 -6.91
C VAL A 290 -12.22 -9.92 -6.30
N LYS A 291 -11.47 -10.26 -5.24
CA LYS A 291 -11.45 -11.61 -4.63
C LYS A 291 -12.45 -11.75 -3.48
N THR A 292 -12.78 -10.66 -2.80
CA THR A 292 -13.64 -10.69 -1.60
C THR A 292 -14.60 -9.51 -1.61
N TRP A 293 -15.87 -9.78 -1.91
CA TRP A 293 -16.89 -8.75 -2.14
C TRP A 293 -17.09 -7.80 -0.95
N PHE A 294 -17.15 -8.31 0.28
CA PHE A 294 -17.31 -7.47 1.48
C PHE A 294 -16.04 -6.69 1.87
N MET A 295 -14.92 -6.90 1.17
CA MET A 295 -13.71 -6.07 1.26
C MET A 295 -13.58 -5.09 0.08
N ASN A 296 -14.47 -5.16 -0.91
CA ASN A 296 -14.45 -4.27 -2.06
C ASN A 296 -15.10 -2.93 -1.72
N CYS A 297 -14.29 -1.86 -1.68
CA CYS A 297 -14.75 -0.51 -1.33
C CYS A 297 -15.76 0.08 -2.34
N LEU A 298 -15.61 -0.23 -3.63
CA LEU A 298 -16.51 0.23 -4.71
C LEU A 298 -17.85 -0.50 -4.66
N CYS A 299 -17.84 -1.81 -4.36
CA CYS A 299 -19.04 -2.58 -4.09
C CYS A 299 -19.79 -2.03 -2.87
N ALA A 300 -19.07 -1.75 -1.77
CA ALA A 300 -19.64 -1.18 -0.56
C ALA A 300 -20.24 0.21 -0.78
N LEU A 301 -19.54 1.07 -1.52
CA LEU A 301 -20.02 2.39 -1.90
C LEU A 301 -21.25 2.28 -2.82
N GLY A 302 -21.22 1.38 -3.80
CA GLY A 302 -22.35 1.10 -4.69
C GLY A 302 -23.60 0.65 -3.95
N ILE A 303 -23.49 -0.34 -3.07
CA ILE A 303 -24.62 -0.79 -2.24
C ILE A 303 -25.13 0.32 -1.33
N TYR A 304 -24.25 1.10 -0.72
CA TYR A 304 -24.65 2.25 0.08
C TYR A 304 -25.42 3.29 -0.74
N LEU A 305 -24.91 3.67 -1.91
CA LEU A 305 -25.54 4.66 -2.80
C LEU A 305 -26.88 4.16 -3.35
N MET A 306 -26.98 2.88 -3.73
CA MET A 306 -28.27 2.28 -4.10
C MET A 306 -29.27 2.32 -2.94
N HIS A 307 -28.82 2.04 -1.71
CA HIS A 307 -29.66 2.05 -0.53
C HIS A 307 -30.22 3.44 -0.21
N VAL A 308 -29.41 4.50 -0.37
CA VAL A 308 -29.84 5.88 -0.11
C VAL A 308 -30.44 6.58 -1.33
N ASN A 309 -30.44 5.93 -2.50
CA ASN A 309 -30.85 6.53 -3.78
C ASN A 309 -32.24 7.16 -3.67
N SER A 310 -33.25 6.47 -3.16
CA SER A 310 -34.61 7.00 -3.02
C SER A 310 -34.74 8.16 -2.03
N SER A 311 -33.85 8.23 -1.04
CA SER A 311 -33.82 9.29 -0.02
C SER A 311 -32.99 10.51 -0.42
N TRP A 312 -32.24 10.47 -1.52
CA TRP A 312 -31.37 11.58 -1.94
C TRP A 312 -32.18 12.84 -2.22
N VAL A 313 -31.77 14.00 -1.69
CA VAL A 313 -32.49 15.28 -1.81
C VAL A 313 -31.74 16.30 -2.65
N THR A 314 -32.46 17.22 -3.30
CA THR A 314 -31.87 18.28 -4.12
C THR A 314 -31.01 19.20 -3.25
N GLY A 315 -29.81 19.56 -3.73
CA GLY A 315 -28.85 20.37 -2.98
C GLY A 315 -28.05 19.61 -1.92
N GLN A 316 -28.23 18.29 -1.80
CA GLN A 316 -27.36 17.45 -0.98
C GLN A 316 -26.02 17.23 -1.68
N THR A 317 -24.94 17.70 -1.08
CA THR A 317 -23.58 17.49 -1.60
C THR A 317 -22.84 16.33 -0.91
N LEU A 318 -23.15 16.08 0.37
CA LEU A 318 -22.49 15.05 1.18
C LEU A 318 -22.99 13.64 0.82
N ILE A 319 -22.07 12.73 0.56
CA ILE A 319 -22.36 11.31 0.29
C ILE A 319 -22.97 10.64 1.52
N PHE A 320 -22.42 10.92 2.70
CA PHE A 320 -22.86 10.33 3.97
C PHE A 320 -23.84 11.24 4.73
N ALA A 321 -24.81 11.85 4.03
CA ALA A 321 -25.76 12.77 4.63
C ALA A 321 -26.67 12.10 5.69
N ASN A 322 -27.20 12.93 6.59
CA ASN A 322 -28.09 12.49 7.67
C ASN A 322 -29.56 12.71 7.28
N PHE A 323 -30.28 11.64 6.95
CA PHE A 323 -31.71 11.71 6.61
C PHE A 323 -32.67 11.66 7.81
N SER A 324 -32.20 11.54 9.07
CA SER A 324 -33.10 11.23 10.18
C SER A 324 -33.14 12.18 11.37
N THR A 325 -32.20 13.12 11.58
CA THR A 325 -32.36 14.19 12.60
C THR A 325 -31.29 15.27 12.47
N LYS A 326 -31.66 16.55 12.66
CA LYS A 326 -30.79 17.76 12.58
C LYS A 326 -29.62 17.83 13.60
N SER A 327 -29.09 16.73 14.15
CA SER A 327 -28.15 16.79 15.28
C SER A 327 -26.92 15.86 15.24
N GLU A 328 -26.78 14.91 14.32
CA GLU A 328 -25.67 13.94 14.39
C GLU A 328 -24.92 13.80 13.05
N SER A 329 -23.60 14.02 13.05
CA SER A 329 -22.78 13.86 11.83
C SER A 329 -22.61 12.39 11.45
N ALA A 330 -22.32 12.11 10.17
CA ALA A 330 -21.98 10.78 9.67
C ALA A 330 -20.92 10.09 10.55
N ALA A 331 -19.88 10.85 10.91
CA ALA A 331 -18.81 10.39 11.78
C ALA A 331 -19.28 9.94 13.17
N SER A 332 -20.31 10.58 13.73
CA SER A 332 -20.87 10.21 15.03
C SER A 332 -21.73 8.94 14.92
N LYS A 333 -22.57 8.82 13.88
CA LYS A 333 -23.35 7.60 13.61
C LYS A 333 -22.43 6.39 13.40
N TYR A 334 -21.40 6.56 12.57
CA TYR A 334 -20.36 5.56 12.35
C TYR A 334 -19.65 5.19 13.66
N GLY A 335 -19.24 6.18 14.46
CA GLY A 335 -18.61 5.94 15.76
C GLY A 335 -19.52 5.21 16.74
N SER A 336 -20.84 5.46 16.71
CA SER A 336 -21.83 4.75 17.51
C SER A 336 -22.04 3.32 17.02
N ALA A 337 -22.09 3.08 15.71
CA ALA A 337 -22.16 1.76 15.10
C ALA A 337 -20.94 0.90 15.47
N MET A 338 -19.73 1.47 15.38
CA MET A 338 -18.47 0.82 15.78
C MET A 338 -18.48 0.43 17.27
N LYS A 339 -18.95 1.31 18.15
CA LYS A 339 -19.09 0.99 19.59
C LYS A 339 -20.10 -0.13 19.84
N SER A 340 -21.21 -0.13 19.09
CA SER A 340 -22.23 -1.18 19.16
C SER A 340 -21.64 -2.53 18.73
N PHE A 341 -20.89 -2.55 17.62
CA PHE A 341 -20.16 -3.73 17.16
C PHE A 341 -19.24 -4.29 18.24
N VAL A 342 -18.37 -3.48 18.84
CA VAL A 342 -17.45 -3.94 19.88
C VAL A 342 -18.18 -4.44 21.12
N LYS A 343 -19.25 -3.75 21.53
CA LYS A 343 -20.04 -4.17 22.70
C LYS A 343 -20.66 -5.55 22.49
N LYS A 344 -21.20 -5.81 21.29
CA LYS A 344 -21.84 -7.09 20.94
C LYS A 344 -20.83 -8.21 20.70
N ASN A 345 -19.64 -7.89 20.21
CA ASN A 345 -18.62 -8.87 19.79
C ASN A 345 -17.36 -8.81 20.66
N MET A 346 -17.50 -8.44 21.94
CA MET A 346 -16.37 -8.15 22.83
C MET A 346 -15.34 -9.28 22.88
N GLN A 347 -15.80 -10.53 22.99
CA GLN A 347 -14.92 -11.70 23.09
C GLN A 347 -14.16 -11.95 21.79
N LEU A 348 -14.79 -11.72 20.64
CA LEU A 348 -14.13 -11.80 19.34
C LEU A 348 -13.12 -10.66 19.16
N VAL A 349 -13.46 -9.43 19.55
CA VAL A 349 -12.51 -8.29 19.45
C VAL A 349 -11.26 -8.54 20.31
N ARG A 350 -11.40 -9.18 21.47
CA ARG A 350 -10.27 -9.54 22.36
C ARG A 350 -9.24 -10.45 21.70
N THR A 351 -9.62 -11.25 20.69
CA THR A 351 -8.65 -12.10 19.98
C THR A 351 -7.74 -11.32 19.05
N PHE A 352 -8.07 -10.05 18.74
CA PHE A 352 -7.32 -9.20 17.83
C PHE A 352 -6.62 -8.04 18.52
N MET A 353 -7.24 -7.44 19.54
CA MET A 353 -6.70 -6.30 20.27
C MET A 353 -7.36 -6.13 21.64
N ASN A 354 -6.75 -5.32 22.52
CA ASN A 354 -7.39 -4.95 23.77
C ASN A 354 -8.64 -4.07 23.50
N PRO A 355 -9.86 -4.49 23.86
CA PRO A 355 -11.06 -3.69 23.61
C PRO A 355 -11.05 -2.33 24.32
N ALA A 356 -10.30 -2.18 25.41
CA ALA A 356 -10.15 -0.91 26.11
C ALA A 356 -9.45 0.16 25.24
N ASN A 357 -8.58 -0.28 24.33
CA ASN A 357 -7.84 0.57 23.40
C ASN A 357 -8.53 0.67 22.04
N PHE A 358 -9.67 0.01 21.85
CA PHE A 358 -10.43 0.11 20.61
C PHE A 358 -10.99 1.53 20.43
N ASN A 359 -10.75 2.11 19.27
CA ASN A 359 -11.31 3.38 18.87
C ASN A 359 -11.46 3.41 17.35
N PRO A 360 -12.48 4.07 16.77
CA PRO A 360 -12.53 4.34 15.33
C PRO A 360 -11.26 4.99 14.74
N TYR A 361 -10.48 5.72 15.55
CA TYR A 361 -9.15 6.23 15.14
C TYR A 361 -8.13 5.10 14.89
N GLY A 362 -8.31 3.91 15.46
CA GLY A 362 -7.47 2.74 15.20
C GLY A 362 -7.50 2.28 13.75
N LEU A 363 -8.62 2.49 13.02
CA LEU A 363 -8.72 2.20 11.58
C LEU A 363 -7.92 3.17 10.70
N ARG A 364 -7.48 4.30 11.26
CA ARG A 364 -6.52 5.19 10.60
C ARG A 364 -5.08 4.74 10.81
N LYS A 365 -4.78 4.12 11.95
CA LYS A 365 -3.43 3.62 12.28
C LYS A 365 -3.14 2.25 11.67
N GLY A 366 -4.14 1.37 11.70
CA GLY A 366 -4.14 0.03 11.12
C GLY A 366 -3.55 -0.07 9.72
N PRO A 367 -4.05 0.69 8.72
CA PRO A 367 -3.58 0.59 7.34
C PRO A 367 -2.10 0.97 7.20
N ALA A 368 -1.62 1.96 7.96
CA ALA A 368 -0.21 2.33 7.96
C ALA A 368 0.68 1.21 8.52
N THR A 369 0.27 0.57 9.62
CA THR A 369 0.98 -0.61 10.17
C THR A 369 0.93 -1.79 9.20
N HIS A 370 -0.23 -2.03 8.57
CA HIS A 370 -0.40 -3.10 7.59
C HIS A 370 0.53 -2.91 6.38
N ALA A 371 0.53 -1.72 5.78
CA ALA A 371 1.35 -1.42 4.61
C ALA A 371 2.86 -1.39 4.92
N SER A 372 3.27 -0.96 6.12
CA SER A 372 4.69 -0.80 6.47
C SER A 372 5.34 -2.03 7.10
N SER A 373 4.59 -2.78 7.93
CA SER A 373 5.16 -3.77 8.85
C SER A 373 4.59 -5.18 8.64
N ASN A 374 3.55 -5.34 7.83
CA ASN A 374 2.94 -6.65 7.54
C ASN A 374 3.37 -7.22 6.18
N THR A 375 4.38 -6.61 5.54
CA THR A 375 4.97 -7.04 4.27
C THR A 375 6.47 -6.79 4.29
N THR A 376 7.25 -7.64 3.64
CA THR A 376 8.69 -7.43 3.41
C THR A 376 8.97 -6.52 2.21
N SER A 377 7.92 -6.19 1.45
CA SER A 377 7.96 -5.29 0.30
C SER A 377 7.05 -4.07 0.56
N PRO A 378 7.31 -3.24 1.59
CA PRO A 378 6.43 -2.10 1.89
C PRO A 378 6.49 -1.04 0.80
N PRO A 379 5.43 -0.24 0.61
CA PRO A 379 5.49 0.93 -0.25
C PRO A 379 6.43 1.97 0.36
N PRO A 380 6.85 2.98 -0.42
CA PRO A 380 7.65 4.08 0.11
C PRO A 380 6.96 4.71 1.33
N ILE A 381 7.70 4.87 2.43
CA ILE A 381 7.20 5.52 3.65
C ILE A 381 6.57 6.90 3.35
N PRO A 382 7.11 7.74 2.44
CA PRO A 382 6.43 8.98 2.03
C PRO A 382 4.99 8.77 1.58
N SER A 383 4.69 7.75 0.79
CA SER A 383 3.34 7.48 0.30
C SER A 383 2.37 7.20 1.46
N ILE A 384 2.80 6.43 2.47
CA ILE A 384 1.99 6.15 3.67
C ILE A 384 1.70 7.45 4.45
N PHE A 385 2.72 8.28 4.64
CA PHE A 385 2.59 9.54 5.39
C PHE A 385 1.75 10.56 4.63
N HIS A 386 1.93 10.68 3.32
CA HIS A 386 1.17 11.58 2.46
C HIS A 386 -0.30 11.18 2.36
N CYS A 387 -0.60 9.89 2.18
CA CYS A 387 -1.97 9.36 2.22
C CYS A 387 -2.62 9.59 3.60
N GLY A 388 -1.83 9.36 4.67
CA GLY A 388 -2.21 9.67 6.04
C GLY A 388 -2.24 11.16 6.38
N GLU A 389 -1.80 12.08 5.52
CA GLU A 389 -1.66 13.53 5.82
C GLU A 389 -0.91 13.79 7.13
N TRP A 390 0.21 13.07 7.28
CA TRP A 390 1.12 13.18 8.40
C TRP A 390 2.39 13.89 7.94
N SER A 391 2.90 14.77 8.80
CA SER A 391 4.24 15.33 8.61
C SER A 391 5.27 14.23 8.87
N MET A 392 6.26 14.13 7.99
CA MET A 392 7.47 13.31 8.17
C MET A 392 8.55 14.07 8.95
N GLY A 393 8.27 15.30 9.35
CA GLY A 393 9.20 16.22 10.00
C GLY A 393 9.75 17.28 9.04
N THR A 394 10.25 18.37 9.61
CA THR A 394 10.61 19.60 8.88
C THR A 394 11.55 19.37 7.70
N VAL A 395 12.55 18.50 7.86
CA VAL A 395 13.55 18.25 6.82
C VAL A 395 12.97 17.34 5.73
N ILE A 396 12.38 16.21 6.13
CA ILE A 396 11.94 15.18 5.17
C ILE A 396 10.79 15.67 4.30
N ASP A 397 9.85 16.44 4.86
CA ASP A 397 8.72 17.01 4.11
C ASP A 397 9.15 17.94 2.96
N ILE A 398 10.33 18.56 3.05
CA ILE A 398 10.87 19.46 2.01
C ILE A 398 11.38 18.65 0.81
N TYR A 399 12.07 17.54 1.07
CA TYR A 399 12.78 16.77 0.06
C TYR A 399 11.96 15.60 -0.51
N TRP A 400 11.09 14.99 0.30
CA TRP A 400 10.33 13.79 -0.08
C TRP A 400 8.88 14.16 -0.40
N ARG A 401 8.68 14.59 -1.64
CA ARG A 401 7.37 14.98 -2.16
C ARG A 401 6.50 13.77 -2.50
N TYR A 402 5.20 14.02 -2.59
CA TYR A 402 4.23 13.05 -3.07
C TYR A 402 4.62 12.57 -4.47
N ALA A 403 4.48 11.27 -4.70
CA ALA A 403 4.69 10.63 -5.99
C ALA A 403 3.61 9.57 -6.19
N GLU A 404 2.94 9.65 -7.33
CA GLU A 404 1.73 8.89 -7.64
C GLU A 404 1.98 7.37 -7.66
N ALA A 405 3.08 6.92 -8.25
CA ALA A 405 3.42 5.50 -8.33
C ALA A 405 3.49 4.80 -6.97
N GLY A 406 3.99 5.49 -5.94
CA GLY A 406 4.04 4.94 -4.59
C GLY A 406 2.67 4.90 -3.91
N ASP A 407 1.80 5.85 -4.21
CA ASP A 407 0.41 5.87 -3.72
C ASP A 407 -0.45 4.79 -4.40
N HIS A 408 -0.30 4.59 -5.72
CA HIS A 408 -0.93 3.47 -6.43
C HIS A 408 -0.53 2.11 -5.83
N TYR A 409 0.77 1.92 -5.55
CA TYR A 409 1.24 0.69 -4.91
C TYR A 409 0.65 0.51 -3.50
N LEU A 410 0.61 1.59 -2.70
CA LEU A 410 -0.04 1.59 -1.39
C LEU A 410 -1.53 1.25 -1.49
N GLY A 411 -2.26 1.86 -2.43
CA GLY A 411 -3.69 1.65 -2.61
C GLY A 411 -4.05 0.20 -2.89
N ARG A 412 -3.26 -0.50 -3.72
CA ARG A 412 -3.44 -1.95 -3.96
C ARG A 412 -3.22 -2.79 -2.71
N LEU A 413 -2.20 -2.47 -1.92
CA LEU A 413 -1.97 -3.15 -0.63
C LEU A 413 -3.14 -2.94 0.34
N LEU A 414 -3.66 -1.72 0.43
CA LEU A 414 -4.78 -1.39 1.32
C LEU A 414 -6.10 -2.04 0.89
N ALA A 415 -6.29 -2.24 -0.42
CA ALA A 415 -7.41 -3.01 -0.97
C ALA A 415 -7.32 -4.52 -0.67
N GLY A 416 -6.17 -4.99 -0.16
CA GLY A 416 -5.94 -6.37 0.27
C GLY A 416 -5.18 -7.24 -0.73
N TYR A 417 -4.56 -6.65 -1.76
CA TYR A 417 -3.69 -7.41 -2.67
C TYR A 417 -2.33 -7.65 -2.01
N SER A 418 -1.85 -8.89 -2.08
CA SER A 418 -0.51 -9.25 -1.62
C SER A 418 0.52 -8.96 -2.72
N PRO A 419 1.61 -8.24 -2.43
CA PRO A 419 2.63 -7.94 -3.44
C PRO A 419 3.38 -9.19 -3.91
N ASN A 420 3.24 -10.30 -3.18
CA ASN A 420 3.84 -11.59 -3.51
C ASN A 420 2.88 -12.51 -4.30
N GLU A 421 1.72 -12.01 -4.72
CA GLU A 421 0.78 -12.75 -5.57
C GLU A 421 0.85 -12.27 -7.02
N LYS A 422 0.69 -13.20 -7.96
CA LYS A 422 0.65 -12.91 -9.40
C LYS A 422 -0.49 -11.97 -9.80
N ASP A 423 -1.60 -12.01 -9.06
CA ASP A 423 -2.81 -11.25 -9.35
C ASP A 423 -2.72 -9.81 -8.81
N PHE A 424 -1.54 -9.37 -8.36
CA PHE A 424 -1.37 -8.02 -7.84
C PHE A 424 -1.69 -6.95 -8.89
N ASP A 425 -1.54 -7.27 -10.18
CA ASP A 425 -1.87 -6.42 -11.33
C ASP A 425 -3.34 -6.51 -11.79
N THR A 426 -4.21 -7.14 -11.01
CA THR A 426 -5.63 -7.26 -11.38
C THR A 426 -6.29 -5.90 -11.51
N LEU A 427 -7.04 -5.72 -12.60
CA LEU A 427 -7.84 -4.52 -12.84
C LEU A 427 -9.15 -4.57 -12.04
N PRO A 428 -9.74 -3.40 -11.71
CA PRO A 428 -11.05 -3.37 -11.07
C PRO A 428 -12.14 -3.92 -12.01
N PRO A 429 -13.27 -4.40 -11.47
CA PRO A 429 -14.40 -4.74 -12.30
C PRO A 429 -14.88 -3.50 -13.07
N HIS A 430 -15.00 -3.61 -14.38
CA HIS A 430 -15.47 -2.56 -15.26
C HIS A 430 -16.34 -3.13 -16.36
N PHE A 431 -17.16 -2.27 -16.97
CA PHE A 431 -17.95 -2.64 -18.14
C PHE A 431 -17.09 -2.55 -19.40
N THR A 432 -17.29 -3.47 -20.34
CA THR A 432 -16.66 -3.43 -21.68
C THR A 432 -17.36 -2.45 -22.63
N VAL A 433 -18.47 -1.87 -22.20
CA VAL A 433 -19.30 -0.90 -22.94
C VAL A 433 -19.57 0.31 -22.07
N GLY A 434 -19.87 1.45 -22.71
CA GLY A 434 -20.14 2.72 -22.03
C GLY A 434 -21.56 2.84 -21.47
N LEU A 435 -21.84 4.04 -20.92
CA LEU A 435 -23.16 4.43 -20.41
C LEU A 435 -24.24 4.52 -21.50
N ASP A 436 -23.83 4.72 -22.75
CA ASP A 436 -24.68 4.78 -23.94
C ASP A 436 -25.34 3.43 -24.28
N HIS A 437 -24.81 2.33 -23.75
CA HIS A 437 -25.40 1.01 -23.98
C HIS A 437 -26.74 0.85 -23.24
N PRO A 438 -27.87 0.54 -23.93
CA PRO A 438 -29.22 0.59 -23.35
C PRO A 438 -29.42 -0.28 -22.10
N THR A 439 -28.71 -1.41 -22.03
CA THR A 439 -28.79 -2.31 -20.86
C THR A 439 -28.09 -1.71 -19.64
N ILE A 440 -26.97 -1.01 -19.85
CA ILE A 440 -26.21 -0.36 -18.78
C ILE A 440 -26.95 0.88 -18.30
N ASP A 441 -27.46 1.69 -19.22
CA ASP A 441 -28.29 2.86 -18.91
C ASP A 441 -29.51 2.48 -18.07
N LYS A 442 -30.25 1.43 -18.46
CA LYS A 442 -31.38 0.92 -17.68
C LYS A 442 -30.95 0.49 -16.26
N ALA A 443 -29.81 -0.20 -16.13
CA ALA A 443 -29.31 -0.62 -14.82
C ALA A 443 -28.89 0.56 -13.95
N MET A 444 -28.21 1.55 -14.53
CA MET A 444 -27.82 2.79 -13.86
C MET A 444 -29.04 3.58 -13.38
N THR A 445 -30.05 3.70 -14.23
CA THR A 445 -31.32 4.39 -13.91
C THR A 445 -32.05 3.73 -12.76
N ILE A 446 -32.19 2.39 -12.78
CA ILE A 446 -32.87 1.64 -11.73
C ILE A 446 -32.11 1.70 -10.39
N CYS A 447 -30.78 1.65 -10.43
CA CYS A 447 -29.94 1.64 -9.23
C CYS A 447 -29.75 3.04 -8.61
N PHE A 448 -29.59 4.06 -9.45
CA PHE A 448 -29.10 5.39 -9.05
C PHE A 448 -29.85 6.57 -9.68
N GLY A 449 -31.00 6.34 -10.34
CA GLY A 449 -31.69 7.38 -11.14
C GLY A 449 -31.97 8.69 -10.40
N ASN A 450 -32.37 8.63 -9.12
CA ASN A 450 -32.64 9.83 -8.33
C ASN A 450 -31.35 10.61 -7.99
N ILE A 451 -30.24 9.92 -7.74
CA ILE A 451 -28.93 10.58 -7.57
C ILE A 451 -28.46 11.18 -8.89
N LEU A 452 -28.57 10.43 -10.00
CA LEU A 452 -28.17 10.89 -11.34
C LEU A 452 -28.93 12.15 -11.74
N ASP A 453 -30.24 12.21 -11.51
CA ASP A 453 -31.07 13.39 -11.81
C ASP A 453 -30.68 14.60 -10.96
N LYS A 454 -30.53 14.40 -9.64
CA LYS A 454 -30.25 15.48 -8.69
C LYS A 454 -28.82 16.01 -8.75
N MET A 455 -27.89 15.22 -9.28
CA MET A 455 -26.46 15.54 -9.39
C MET A 455 -25.98 15.64 -10.84
N LYS A 456 -26.89 15.86 -11.80
CA LYS A 456 -26.58 15.92 -13.24
C LYS A 456 -25.52 16.94 -13.64
N GLU A 457 -25.35 17.99 -12.84
CA GLU A 457 -24.33 19.04 -13.06
C GLU A 457 -22.92 18.59 -12.67
N GLU A 458 -22.78 17.54 -11.86
CA GLU A 458 -21.50 16.98 -11.45
C GLU A 458 -21.07 15.85 -12.40
N GLY A 459 -20.28 16.20 -13.42
CA GLY A 459 -19.86 15.26 -14.48
C GLY A 459 -19.12 13.99 -14.02
N ILE A 460 -18.60 13.96 -12.79
CA ILE A 460 -17.94 12.79 -12.20
C ILE A 460 -18.93 11.68 -11.78
N VAL A 461 -20.17 12.07 -11.45
CA VAL A 461 -21.14 11.19 -10.80
C VAL A 461 -21.50 9.96 -11.64
N PRO A 462 -21.85 10.09 -12.93
CA PRO A 462 -22.18 8.93 -13.75
C PRO A 462 -21.03 7.91 -13.83
N GLY A 463 -19.79 8.38 -14.01
CA GLY A 463 -18.61 7.52 -14.11
C GLY A 463 -18.27 6.80 -12.79
N LEU A 464 -18.39 7.48 -11.65
CA LEU A 464 -18.18 6.86 -10.34
C LEU A 464 -19.23 5.79 -10.04
N LEU A 465 -20.50 6.11 -10.30
CA LEU A 465 -21.62 5.19 -10.12
C LEU A 465 -21.49 3.97 -11.05
N LEU A 466 -20.99 4.17 -12.29
CA LEU A 466 -20.72 3.08 -13.22
C LEU A 466 -19.66 2.10 -12.68
N ARG A 467 -18.55 2.59 -12.12
CA ARG A 467 -17.52 1.74 -11.47
C ARG A 467 -18.06 1.02 -10.24
N CYS A 468 -18.91 1.68 -9.45
CA CYS A 468 -19.59 1.07 -8.33
C CYS A 468 -20.53 -0.05 -8.79
N LEU A 469 -21.34 0.19 -9.83
CA LEU A 469 -22.24 -0.80 -10.41
C LEU A 469 -21.48 -2.01 -10.94
N ALA A 470 -20.40 -1.81 -11.70
CA ALA A 470 -19.56 -2.89 -12.20
C ALA A 470 -19.04 -3.78 -11.07
N SER A 471 -18.60 -3.15 -9.96
CA SER A 471 -18.15 -3.89 -8.76
C SER A 471 -19.27 -4.65 -8.06
N VAL A 472 -20.50 -4.13 -8.02
CA VAL A 472 -21.67 -4.84 -7.47
C VAL A 472 -22.07 -6.02 -8.36
N VAL A 473 -22.09 -5.83 -9.68
CA VAL A 473 -22.47 -6.87 -10.65
C VAL A 473 -21.44 -8.00 -10.68
N TRP A 474 -20.14 -7.69 -10.64
CA TRP A 474 -19.08 -8.68 -10.54
C TRP A 474 -19.27 -9.63 -9.34
N HIS A 475 -19.63 -9.05 -8.19
CA HIS A 475 -19.81 -9.76 -6.93
C HIS A 475 -21.25 -10.24 -6.70
N SER A 476 -22.13 -10.13 -7.69
CA SER A 476 -23.56 -10.38 -7.51
C SER A 476 -23.88 -11.82 -7.11
N ASP A 477 -23.16 -12.81 -7.65
CA ASP A 477 -23.36 -14.22 -7.28
C ASP A 477 -23.03 -14.46 -5.80
N ASP A 478 -21.90 -13.92 -5.32
CA ASP A 478 -21.49 -14.05 -3.93
C ASP A 478 -22.48 -13.38 -2.98
N ILE A 479 -23.01 -12.21 -3.38
CA ILE A 479 -24.02 -11.47 -2.62
C ILE A 479 -25.33 -12.26 -2.56
N VAL A 480 -25.81 -12.79 -3.70
CA VAL A 480 -27.04 -13.59 -3.75
C VAL A 480 -26.88 -14.88 -2.95
N HIS A 481 -25.75 -15.56 -3.09
CA HIS A 481 -25.42 -16.76 -2.32
C HIS A 481 -25.32 -16.50 -0.82
N PHE A 482 -24.77 -15.35 -0.43
CA PHE A 482 -24.74 -14.92 0.96
C PHE A 482 -26.15 -14.66 1.50
N CYS A 483 -26.96 -13.93 0.75
CA CYS A 483 -28.33 -13.58 1.13
C CYS A 483 -29.24 -14.82 1.22
N SER A 484 -29.07 -15.83 0.36
CA SER A 484 -29.88 -17.06 0.42
C SER A 484 -29.62 -17.91 1.67
N LYS A 485 -28.45 -17.73 2.30
CA LYS A 485 -28.09 -18.38 3.57
C LYS A 485 -28.45 -17.55 4.80
N ALA A 486 -28.85 -16.28 4.62
CA ALA A 486 -29.20 -15.42 5.73
C ALA A 486 -30.57 -15.82 6.33
N PRO A 487 -30.74 -15.71 7.66
CA PRO A 487 -32.05 -15.95 8.27
C PRO A 487 -33.02 -14.82 7.89
N GLY A 488 -34.03 -15.17 7.09
CA GLY A 488 -35.03 -14.22 6.57
C GLY A 488 -34.54 -13.42 5.35
N THR A 489 -35.38 -12.53 4.83
CA THR A 489 -35.05 -11.72 3.66
C THR A 489 -34.01 -10.66 4.00
N HIS A 490 -32.78 -10.87 3.53
CA HIS A 490 -31.68 -9.92 3.72
C HIS A 490 -31.95 -8.59 3.00
N LEU A 491 -31.53 -7.45 3.60
CA LEU A 491 -31.75 -6.10 3.07
C LEU A 491 -31.27 -5.94 1.62
N PHE A 492 -30.17 -6.59 1.24
CA PHE A 492 -29.61 -6.47 -0.10
C PHE A 492 -30.53 -7.03 -1.18
N MET A 493 -31.35 -8.04 -0.85
CA MET A 493 -32.30 -8.58 -1.82
C MET A 493 -33.37 -7.56 -2.18
N ALA A 494 -33.68 -6.59 -1.31
CA ALA A 494 -34.63 -5.51 -1.62
C ALA A 494 -34.04 -4.42 -2.55
N LEU A 495 -32.75 -4.47 -2.88
CA LEU A 495 -32.14 -3.48 -3.77
C LEU A 495 -32.61 -3.70 -5.22
N PRO A 496 -32.85 -2.63 -5.99
CA PRO A 496 -33.50 -2.72 -7.30
C PRO A 496 -32.83 -3.69 -8.30
N LEU A 497 -31.50 -3.75 -8.32
CA LEU A 497 -30.75 -4.64 -9.22
C LEU A 497 -31.04 -6.14 -8.97
N PHE A 498 -31.21 -6.54 -7.71
CA PHE A 498 -31.47 -7.94 -7.35
C PHE A 498 -32.94 -8.33 -7.47
N GLN A 499 -33.83 -7.35 -7.67
CA GLN A 499 -35.25 -7.56 -7.97
C GLN A 499 -35.53 -7.81 -9.46
N ASP A 500 -34.56 -7.53 -10.35
CA ASP A 500 -34.63 -7.84 -11.78
C ASP A 500 -33.51 -8.83 -12.18
N PRO A 501 -33.70 -10.15 -11.95
CA PRO A 501 -32.71 -11.17 -12.32
C PRO A 501 -32.38 -11.18 -13.82
N THR A 502 -33.34 -10.79 -14.66
CA THR A 502 -33.18 -10.75 -16.12
C THR A 502 -32.22 -9.65 -16.51
N LEU A 503 -32.39 -8.45 -15.94
CA LEU A 503 -31.47 -7.33 -16.16
C LEU A 503 -30.08 -7.65 -15.59
N LEU A 504 -30.00 -8.19 -14.37
CA LEU A 504 -28.73 -8.57 -13.78
C LEU A 504 -27.95 -9.57 -14.67
N ALA A 505 -28.62 -10.60 -15.18
CA ALA A 505 -28.01 -11.57 -16.09
C ALA A 505 -27.53 -10.94 -17.41
N LYS A 506 -28.24 -9.93 -17.94
CA LYS A 506 -27.82 -9.19 -19.13
C LYS A 506 -26.61 -8.30 -18.86
N VAL A 507 -26.66 -7.50 -17.78
CA VAL A 507 -25.60 -6.57 -17.38
C VAL A 507 -24.29 -7.32 -17.08
N LYS A 508 -24.39 -8.50 -16.44
CA LYS A 508 -23.24 -9.33 -16.09
C LYS A 508 -22.39 -9.76 -17.28
N LYS A 509 -22.98 -9.90 -18.47
CA LYS A 509 -22.24 -10.25 -19.70
C LYS A 509 -21.22 -9.20 -20.12
N PHE A 510 -21.38 -7.96 -19.65
CA PHE A 510 -20.53 -6.84 -20.00
C PHE A 510 -19.48 -6.54 -18.93
N VAL A 511 -19.47 -7.23 -17.78
CA VAL A 511 -18.50 -6.95 -16.71
C VAL A 511 -17.27 -7.84 -16.85
N THR A 512 -16.10 -7.24 -16.74
CA THR A 512 -14.81 -7.95 -16.80
C THR A 512 -13.79 -7.35 -15.83
N ILE A 513 -12.74 -8.12 -15.57
CA ILE A 513 -11.49 -7.68 -14.91
C ILE A 513 -10.28 -7.79 -15.85
N LYS A 514 -10.51 -8.18 -17.12
CA LYS A 514 -9.48 -8.24 -18.15
C LYS A 514 -9.27 -6.86 -18.75
N LYS A 515 -8.11 -6.67 -19.40
CA LYS A 515 -7.80 -5.43 -20.09
C LYS A 515 -8.86 -5.13 -21.16
N THR A 516 -9.33 -3.89 -21.16
CA THR A 516 -10.23 -3.35 -22.18
C THR A 516 -9.63 -2.03 -22.67
N GLU A 517 -9.12 -2.02 -23.90
CA GLU A 517 -8.48 -0.85 -24.50
C GLU A 517 -9.41 0.36 -24.51
N GLY A 518 -8.88 1.53 -24.14
CA GLY A 518 -9.64 2.78 -24.03
C GLY A 518 -10.57 2.90 -22.82
N ILE A 519 -10.75 1.84 -22.02
CA ILE A 519 -11.59 1.85 -20.80
C ILE A 519 -10.74 1.59 -19.55
N CYS A 520 -10.06 0.44 -19.52
CA CYS A 520 -9.23 0.00 -18.40
C CYS A 520 -8.23 -1.05 -18.91
N ALA A 521 -7.06 -0.61 -19.36
CA ALA A 521 -6.02 -1.42 -19.97
C ALA A 521 -4.74 -1.49 -19.13
N THR A 522 -4.43 -0.41 -18.40
CA THR A 522 -3.14 -0.24 -17.73
C THR A 522 -3.25 -0.39 -16.21
N PRO A 523 -2.74 -1.49 -15.63
CA PRO A 523 -2.65 -1.61 -14.17
C PRO A 523 -1.52 -0.71 -13.63
N THR A 524 -1.83 0.11 -12.63
CA THR A 524 -0.92 1.08 -12.01
C THR A 524 -0.32 0.58 -10.69
N GLY A 525 0.81 1.12 -10.25
CA GLY A 525 1.40 0.77 -8.93
C GLY A 525 1.96 -0.64 -8.82
N ILE A 526 2.34 -1.27 -9.96
CA ILE A 526 2.81 -2.66 -9.99
C ILE A 526 4.30 -2.73 -9.68
N PRO A 527 4.72 -3.46 -8.62
CA PRO A 527 6.13 -3.61 -8.32
C PRO A 527 6.80 -4.58 -9.32
N PRO A 528 8.10 -4.42 -9.63
CA PRO A 528 8.78 -5.24 -10.64
C PRO A 528 8.72 -6.76 -10.37
N HIS A 529 8.67 -7.16 -9.10
CA HIS A 529 8.63 -8.58 -8.73
C HIS A 529 7.29 -9.25 -9.01
N ALA A 530 6.17 -8.50 -9.02
CA ALA A 530 4.86 -9.05 -9.38
C ALA A 530 4.86 -9.56 -10.84
N GLN A 531 5.49 -8.80 -11.75
CA GLN A 531 5.69 -9.22 -13.13
C GLN A 531 6.56 -10.46 -13.23
N MET A 532 7.65 -10.53 -12.44
CA MET A 532 8.51 -11.72 -12.40
C MET A 532 7.74 -12.98 -11.95
N PHE A 533 6.84 -12.87 -10.96
CA PHE A 533 6.03 -13.99 -10.52
C PHE A 533 5.10 -14.52 -11.62
N LYS A 534 4.50 -13.61 -12.40
CA LYS A 534 3.65 -13.98 -13.54
C LYS A 534 4.44 -14.71 -14.63
N SER A 535 5.61 -14.19 -14.99
CA SER A 535 6.49 -14.86 -15.95
C SER A 535 6.98 -16.23 -15.46
N LEU A 536 7.23 -16.39 -14.16
CA LEU A 536 7.62 -17.69 -13.59
C LEU A 536 6.48 -18.70 -13.68
N GLU A 537 5.24 -18.31 -13.41
CA GLU A 537 4.10 -19.20 -13.51
C GLU A 537 3.80 -19.60 -14.97
N GLU A 538 3.96 -18.67 -15.91
CA GLU A 538 3.89 -18.98 -17.35
C GLU A 538 4.96 -19.98 -17.79
N ILE A 539 6.16 -19.92 -17.20
CA ILE A 539 7.21 -20.92 -17.45
C ILE A 539 6.82 -22.26 -16.82
N MET A 540 6.30 -22.26 -15.60
CA MET A 540 5.85 -23.49 -14.92
C MET A 540 4.73 -24.19 -15.69
N SER A 541 3.71 -23.47 -16.17
CA SER A 541 2.63 -24.07 -16.95
C SER A 541 3.12 -24.67 -18.26
N LYS A 542 4.12 -24.05 -18.90
CA LYS A 542 4.78 -24.63 -20.09
C LYS A 542 5.58 -25.89 -19.75
N ILE A 543 6.24 -25.92 -18.60
CA ILE A 543 6.93 -27.14 -18.11
C ILE A 543 5.93 -28.25 -17.85
N ASP A 544 4.78 -27.96 -17.23
CA ASP A 544 3.72 -28.94 -16.96
C ASP A 544 3.16 -29.52 -18.27
N ILE A 545 2.95 -28.68 -19.29
CA ILE A 545 2.54 -29.14 -20.64
C ILE A 545 3.62 -30.05 -21.23
N MET A 546 4.89 -29.68 -21.13
CA MET A 546 5.99 -30.52 -21.61
C MET A 546 6.06 -31.86 -20.88
N ASP A 547 5.90 -31.88 -19.56
CA ASP A 547 5.94 -33.10 -18.76
C ASP A 547 4.78 -34.04 -19.13
N ASN A 548 3.57 -33.50 -19.30
CA ASN A 548 2.42 -34.26 -19.79
C ASN A 548 2.70 -34.87 -21.18
N ASN A 549 3.28 -34.10 -22.11
CA ASN A 549 3.65 -34.63 -23.43
C ASN A 549 4.71 -35.74 -23.32
N PHE A 550 5.71 -35.59 -22.44
CA PHE A 550 6.70 -36.65 -22.20
C PHE A 550 6.06 -37.93 -21.63
N GLN A 551 5.10 -37.80 -20.71
CA GLN A 551 4.38 -38.96 -20.19
C GLN A 551 3.58 -39.68 -21.27
N THR A 552 2.92 -38.94 -22.17
CA THR A 552 2.24 -39.53 -23.33
C THR A 552 3.21 -40.33 -24.20
N ILE A 553 4.37 -39.74 -24.55
CA ILE A 553 5.40 -40.42 -25.35
C ILE A 553 5.93 -41.69 -24.64
N ILE A 554 6.09 -41.65 -23.31
CA ILE A 554 6.53 -42.82 -22.54
C ILE A 554 5.46 -43.92 -22.55
N ASN A 555 4.18 -43.56 -22.47
CA ASN A 555 3.08 -44.53 -22.50
C ASN A 555 2.95 -45.15 -23.90
N ASP A 556 3.02 -44.34 -24.96
CA ASP A 556 3.02 -44.82 -26.34
C ASP A 556 4.18 -45.82 -26.57
N ARG A 557 5.36 -45.55 -26.00
CA ARG A 557 6.50 -46.46 -26.03
C ARG A 557 6.27 -47.79 -25.33
N LYS A 558 5.59 -47.80 -24.19
CA LYS A 558 5.27 -49.04 -23.47
C LYS A 558 4.30 -49.90 -24.29
N GLN A 559 3.29 -49.26 -24.87
CA GLN A 559 2.30 -49.94 -25.69
C GLN A 559 2.91 -50.52 -26.96
N LEU A 560 3.79 -49.75 -27.63
CA LEU A 560 4.53 -50.23 -28.80
C LEU A 560 5.39 -51.47 -28.46
N LEU A 561 6.06 -51.48 -27.29
CA LEU A 561 6.84 -52.63 -26.81
C LEU A 561 5.97 -53.86 -26.51
N GLU A 562 4.79 -53.68 -25.94
CA GLU A 562 3.82 -54.76 -25.72
C GLU A 562 3.32 -55.35 -27.04
N ASP A 563 2.97 -54.50 -28.01
CA ASP A 563 2.56 -54.92 -29.35
C ASP A 563 3.66 -55.70 -30.07
N TYR A 564 4.92 -55.25 -29.97
CA TYR A 564 6.06 -55.98 -30.53
C TYR A 564 6.30 -57.32 -29.87
N THR A 565 6.19 -57.39 -28.55
CA THR A 565 6.37 -58.64 -27.80
C THR A 565 5.32 -59.67 -28.24
N THR A 566 4.08 -59.21 -28.40
CA THR A 566 2.97 -60.03 -28.90
C THR A 566 3.24 -60.54 -30.31
N LYS A 567 3.68 -59.66 -31.21
CA LYS A 567 3.97 -60.01 -32.61
C LYS A 567 5.14 -60.98 -32.78
N ILE A 568 6.17 -60.86 -31.92
CA ILE A 568 7.28 -61.81 -31.87
C ILE A 568 6.79 -63.18 -31.39
N ASN A 569 5.95 -63.22 -30.35
CA ASN A 569 5.38 -64.48 -29.85
C ASN A 569 4.50 -65.16 -30.90
N ASP A 570 3.64 -64.42 -31.60
CA ASP A 570 2.80 -64.94 -32.68
C ASP A 570 3.63 -65.54 -33.83
N LEU A 571 4.74 -64.89 -34.21
CA LEU A 571 5.64 -65.38 -35.25
C LEU A 571 6.41 -66.63 -34.80
N LEU A 572 6.78 -66.71 -33.52
CA LEU A 572 7.41 -67.89 -32.93
C LEU A 572 6.44 -69.07 -32.91
N GLU A 573 5.18 -68.87 -32.52
CA GLU A 573 4.15 -69.90 -32.53
C GLU A 573 3.84 -70.39 -33.95
N LYS A 574 3.68 -69.47 -34.90
CA LYS A 574 3.37 -69.80 -36.30
C LYS A 574 4.45 -70.63 -36.97
N ARG A 575 5.73 -70.41 -36.63
CA ARG A 575 6.86 -71.18 -37.19
C ARG A 575 7.25 -72.41 -36.37
N ALA A 576 6.94 -72.47 -35.08
CA ALA A 576 7.01 -73.70 -34.30
C ALA A 576 6.05 -74.77 -34.85
N LEU A 577 4.95 -74.35 -35.47
CA LEU A 577 4.01 -75.22 -36.21
C LEU A 577 4.55 -75.67 -37.59
N GLU A 578 5.45 -74.91 -38.22
CA GLU A 578 5.91 -75.17 -39.60
C GLU A 578 7.23 -75.95 -39.67
N ASN A 579 8.13 -75.88 -38.68
CA ASN A 579 9.40 -76.60 -38.69
C ASN A 579 9.87 -77.02 -37.29
N ASN A 580 10.08 -78.32 -37.10
CA ASN A 580 10.41 -78.96 -35.82
C ASN A 580 11.83 -78.69 -35.28
N GLN A 581 12.54 -77.65 -35.74
CA GLN A 581 13.85 -77.25 -35.18
C GLN A 581 14.07 -75.74 -35.22
N LEU A 582 14.01 -75.09 -34.06
CA LEU A 582 14.43 -73.72 -33.83
C LEU A 582 15.93 -73.71 -33.48
N THR A 583 16.82 -73.28 -34.38
CA THR A 583 18.27 -73.19 -34.10
C THR A 583 18.68 -71.82 -33.57
N HIS A 584 19.68 -71.79 -32.69
CA HIS A 584 20.19 -70.57 -32.03
C HIS A 584 20.74 -69.53 -33.03
N GLN A 585 21.19 -69.96 -34.21
CA GLN A 585 21.67 -69.08 -35.27
C GLN A 585 20.53 -68.27 -35.90
N ASN A 586 19.42 -68.94 -36.23
CA ASN A 586 18.25 -68.31 -36.84
C ASN A 586 17.54 -67.35 -35.87
N LEU A 587 17.50 -67.68 -34.57
CA LEU A 587 16.97 -66.77 -33.54
C LEU A 587 17.81 -65.49 -33.42
N LYS A 588 19.13 -65.61 -33.57
CA LYS A 588 20.08 -64.49 -33.44
C LYS A 588 20.03 -63.55 -34.65
N GLU A 589 19.83 -64.08 -35.84
CA GLU A 589 19.61 -63.27 -37.06
C GLU A 589 18.25 -62.55 -37.03
N LEU A 590 17.17 -63.23 -36.62
CA LEU A 590 15.84 -62.62 -36.47
C LEU A 590 15.81 -61.50 -35.42
N LEU A 591 16.46 -61.71 -34.26
CA LEU A 591 16.61 -60.66 -33.25
C LEU A 591 17.49 -59.51 -33.76
N GLY A 592 18.50 -59.81 -34.58
CA GLY A 592 19.39 -58.82 -35.18
C GLY A 592 18.70 -57.91 -36.21
N GLU A 593 17.88 -58.48 -37.09
CA GLU A 593 17.10 -57.72 -38.06
C GLU A 593 16.02 -56.87 -37.37
N ALA A 594 15.26 -57.46 -36.45
CA ALA A 594 14.26 -56.73 -35.67
C ALA A 594 14.88 -55.57 -34.87
N THR A 595 16.05 -55.76 -34.24
CA THR A 595 16.72 -54.68 -33.50
C THR A 595 17.37 -53.61 -34.39
N SER A 596 17.72 -53.95 -35.64
CA SER A 596 18.24 -52.99 -36.63
C SER A 596 17.14 -52.06 -37.13
N ASP A 597 15.99 -52.62 -37.50
CA ASP A 597 14.83 -51.84 -37.95
C ASP A 597 14.28 -50.94 -36.83
N ILE A 598 14.27 -51.44 -35.57
CA ILE A 598 13.94 -50.64 -34.38
C ILE A 598 14.90 -49.46 -34.20
N LYS A 599 16.21 -49.65 -34.41
CA LYS A 599 17.19 -48.56 -34.31
C LYS A 599 17.01 -47.51 -35.41
N LYS A 600 16.56 -47.92 -36.60
CA LYS A 600 16.35 -47.03 -37.74
C LYS A 600 15.09 -46.17 -37.54
N ASP A 601 13.97 -46.77 -37.14
CA ASP A 601 12.72 -46.04 -36.87
C ASP A 601 12.82 -45.07 -35.71
N ILE A 602 13.52 -45.42 -34.62
CA ILE A 602 13.76 -44.50 -33.49
C ILE A 602 14.58 -43.28 -33.91
N LYS A 603 15.52 -43.45 -34.84
CA LYS A 603 16.49 -42.41 -35.23
C LYS A 603 15.97 -41.50 -36.33
N GLU A 604 15.17 -42.03 -37.26
CA GLU A 604 14.63 -41.28 -38.40
C GLU A 604 13.25 -40.66 -38.12
N ASN A 605 12.30 -41.37 -37.49
CA ASN A 605 10.95 -40.84 -37.27
C ASN A 605 10.85 -40.01 -35.98
N ILE A 606 11.31 -40.53 -34.84
CA ILE A 606 11.01 -39.91 -33.53
C ILE A 606 11.90 -38.70 -33.24
N LEU A 607 13.22 -38.80 -33.49
CA LEU A 607 14.12 -37.63 -33.34
C LEU A 607 13.85 -36.55 -34.41
N GLY A 608 13.28 -36.94 -35.56
CA GLY A 608 12.83 -36.05 -36.61
C GLY A 608 11.57 -35.29 -36.20
N GLU A 609 10.55 -35.99 -35.70
CA GLU A 609 9.29 -35.41 -35.22
C GLU A 609 9.51 -34.51 -34.01
N ILE A 610 10.28 -34.94 -33.00
CA ILE A 610 10.64 -34.10 -31.84
C ILE A 610 11.42 -32.87 -32.29
N ARG A 611 12.33 -33.00 -33.26
CA ARG A 611 13.02 -31.82 -33.83
C ARG A 611 12.03 -30.89 -34.51
N ASN A 612 11.09 -31.42 -35.27
CA ASN A 612 10.12 -30.64 -36.04
C ASN A 612 9.08 -29.98 -35.14
N GLU A 613 8.55 -30.65 -34.10
CA GLU A 613 7.67 -30.04 -33.11
C GLU A 613 8.38 -28.98 -32.27
N ILE A 614 9.65 -29.20 -31.89
CA ILE A 614 10.45 -28.16 -31.23
C ILE A 614 10.71 -27.00 -32.20
N LYS A 615 10.98 -27.27 -33.49
CA LYS A 615 11.13 -26.23 -34.53
C LYS A 615 9.86 -25.43 -34.74
N GLU A 616 8.71 -26.10 -34.78
CA GLU A 616 7.39 -25.48 -34.94
C GLU A 616 6.97 -24.72 -33.69
N ALA A 617 7.24 -25.23 -32.48
CA ALA A 617 7.02 -24.51 -31.24
C ALA A 617 7.90 -23.25 -31.15
N LEU A 618 9.15 -23.33 -31.61
CA LEU A 618 10.07 -22.19 -31.71
C LEU A 618 9.67 -21.21 -32.82
N GLN A 619 9.17 -21.68 -33.97
CA GLN A 619 8.60 -20.84 -35.02
C GLN A 619 7.32 -20.15 -34.57
N ARG A 620 6.42 -20.83 -33.84
CA ARG A 620 5.20 -20.23 -33.26
C ARG A 620 5.52 -19.19 -32.18
N CYS A 621 6.63 -19.34 -31.46
CA CYS A 621 7.16 -18.27 -30.59
C CYS A 621 7.78 -17.08 -31.36
N ASN A 622 8.14 -17.27 -32.64
CA ASN A 622 8.66 -16.22 -33.52
C ASN A 622 7.58 -15.56 -34.41
N ILE A 623 6.31 -15.96 -34.32
CA ILE A 623 5.19 -15.23 -34.96
C ILE A 623 4.58 -14.27 -33.94
N ALA A 624 5.40 -13.32 -33.50
CA ALA A 624 4.95 -12.03 -32.98
C ALA A 624 6.12 -11.04 -33.13
N ASN A 625 6.66 -10.95 -34.35
CA ASN A 625 7.21 -9.74 -34.98
C ASN A 625 7.89 -10.14 -36.30
N ASN A 626 7.14 -10.13 -37.39
CA ASN A 626 7.72 -9.96 -38.72
C ASN A 626 7.46 -8.53 -39.15
N ASP A 627 8.53 -7.74 -39.15
CA ASP A 627 8.89 -6.71 -40.13
C ASP A 627 10.27 -6.22 -39.66
N THR A 628 11.41 -6.42 -40.31
CA THR A 628 11.77 -6.86 -41.66
C THR A 628 13.16 -7.51 -41.57
N GLY A 629 13.50 -8.32 -42.58
CA GLY A 629 14.49 -9.38 -42.48
C GLY A 629 15.95 -8.98 -42.20
N ASN A 630 16.63 -9.88 -41.50
CA ASN A 630 17.79 -10.57 -42.06
C ASN A 630 17.99 -11.91 -41.35
N GLU A 631 18.11 -12.96 -42.15
CA GLU A 631 18.31 -14.35 -41.74
C GLU A 631 19.48 -14.49 -40.76
N LEU A 632 19.19 -14.95 -39.53
CA LEU A 632 20.20 -15.50 -38.62
C LEU A 632 19.92 -16.99 -38.44
N THR A 633 20.59 -17.76 -39.29
CA THR A 633 20.62 -19.23 -39.27
C THR A 633 21.17 -19.69 -37.92
N LEU A 634 20.34 -20.39 -37.14
CA LEU A 634 20.71 -21.10 -35.92
C LEU A 634 21.64 -22.29 -36.25
N ARG A 635 22.91 -21.99 -36.56
CA ARG A 635 24.01 -22.88 -36.19
C ARG A 635 24.44 -22.49 -34.78
N THR A 636 24.81 -23.50 -33.98
CA THR A 636 25.60 -23.42 -32.74
C THR A 636 24.86 -23.33 -31.39
N LEU A 637 24.13 -24.38 -31.00
CA LEU A 637 23.95 -24.73 -29.58
C LEU A 637 23.95 -26.27 -29.37
N LEU A 638 25.06 -26.90 -29.76
CA LEU A 638 25.71 -28.05 -29.11
C LEU A 638 27.06 -28.21 -29.86
N PRO A 639 28.18 -28.45 -29.18
CA PRO A 639 29.46 -28.61 -29.87
C PRO A 639 29.44 -29.94 -30.62
N SER A 640 29.50 -29.89 -31.95
CA SER A 640 30.04 -31.00 -32.74
C SER A 640 31.56 -31.07 -32.49
N PRO A 641 32.15 -32.27 -32.34
CA PRO A 641 33.58 -32.46 -32.12
C PRO A 641 34.34 -32.32 -33.45
N SER A 642 34.30 -31.15 -34.07
CA SER A 642 35.12 -30.77 -35.25
C SER A 642 34.68 -29.41 -35.78
N ALA A 643 35.24 -28.33 -35.25
CA ALA A 643 35.32 -27.06 -35.95
C ALA A 643 36.53 -26.28 -35.42
N ASN A 644 37.43 -25.91 -36.33
CA ASN A 644 38.68 -25.24 -36.05
C ASN A 644 38.48 -23.92 -35.31
N GLN A 645 39.47 -23.62 -34.47
CA GLN A 645 39.63 -22.41 -33.67
C GLN A 645 39.53 -21.14 -34.52
N GLU A 646 38.36 -20.49 -34.56
CA GLU A 646 38.35 -19.03 -34.64
C GLU A 646 38.65 -18.50 -33.25
N SER A 647 39.82 -17.88 -33.11
CA SER A 647 40.35 -17.44 -31.83
C SER A 647 39.51 -16.30 -31.27
N LEU A 648 38.58 -16.59 -30.34
CA LEU A 648 37.86 -15.57 -29.56
C LEU A 648 38.87 -14.56 -29.01
N THR A 649 38.74 -13.27 -29.32
CA THR A 649 39.68 -12.24 -28.88
C THR A 649 39.24 -11.53 -27.61
N ILE A 650 40.22 -11.15 -26.79
CA ILE A 650 40.03 -10.43 -25.54
C ILE A 650 39.83 -8.93 -25.83
N ASN A 651 38.66 -8.37 -25.50
CA ASN A 651 38.30 -6.97 -25.81
C ASN A 651 38.41 -6.01 -24.61
N ILE A 652 38.73 -4.74 -24.88
CA ILE A 652 38.68 -3.63 -23.91
C ILE A 652 37.51 -2.74 -24.32
N TYR A 653 36.70 -2.33 -23.35
CA TYR A 653 35.45 -1.61 -23.58
C TYR A 653 35.52 -0.18 -23.07
N THR A 654 35.15 0.79 -23.90
CA THR A 654 34.97 2.18 -23.49
C THR A 654 33.55 2.40 -22.96
N HIS A 655 33.42 3.13 -21.85
CA HIS A 655 32.11 3.51 -21.29
C HIS A 655 31.98 5.04 -21.33
N GLY A 656 30.92 5.57 -21.97
CA GLY A 656 30.68 7.02 -22.06
C GLY A 656 31.56 7.74 -23.09
N SER A 657 31.96 8.99 -22.81
CA SER A 657 32.68 9.92 -23.72
C SER A 657 34.09 9.49 -24.16
N GLY A 658 34.41 8.21 -24.15
CA GLY A 658 35.63 7.63 -24.69
C GLY A 658 36.88 7.69 -23.80
N GLN A 659 36.81 8.30 -22.61
CA GLN A 659 37.99 8.59 -21.79
C GLN A 659 38.45 7.47 -20.84
N LYS A 660 37.64 6.43 -20.59
CA LYS A 660 37.99 5.31 -19.67
C LYS A 660 37.68 3.95 -20.27
N TYR A 661 38.61 3.02 -20.05
CA TYR A 661 38.64 1.68 -20.60
C TYR A 661 38.44 0.62 -19.49
N TYR A 662 37.54 -0.34 -19.70
CA TYR A 662 37.20 -1.40 -18.76
C TYR A 662 37.28 -2.78 -19.42
N PHE A 663 37.43 -3.83 -18.62
CA PHE A 663 37.49 -5.24 -19.08
C PHE A 663 36.10 -5.88 -19.28
N THR A 664 35.03 -5.11 -19.07
CA THR A 664 33.65 -5.56 -19.20
C THR A 664 32.86 -4.59 -20.10
N PRO A 665 31.93 -5.09 -20.92
CA PRO A 665 31.13 -4.26 -21.85
C PRO A 665 30.20 -3.23 -21.14
N TYR A 666 29.66 -2.28 -21.91
CA TYR A 666 28.77 -1.20 -21.43
C TYR A 666 27.45 -1.75 -20.83
N LYS A 667 26.74 -0.88 -20.06
CA LYS A 667 25.51 -1.12 -19.27
C LYS A 667 25.10 -2.60 -19.10
N ASN A 668 25.19 -3.07 -17.86
CA ASN A 668 24.53 -4.27 -17.30
C ASN A 668 25.32 -5.58 -17.25
N TYR A 669 26.66 -5.61 -17.44
CA TYR A 669 27.41 -6.80 -17.02
C TYR A 669 27.37 -6.97 -15.49
N GLY A 670 26.80 -8.09 -15.04
CA GLY A 670 26.66 -8.45 -13.63
C GLY A 670 27.41 -9.74 -13.31
N LEU A 671 27.94 -9.84 -12.09
CA LEU A 671 28.51 -11.11 -11.61
C LEU A 671 27.43 -12.20 -11.59
N PRO A 672 27.76 -13.43 -12.01
CA PRO A 672 26.81 -14.55 -12.00
C PRO A 672 26.19 -14.76 -10.60
N PRO A 673 24.85 -14.66 -10.46
CA PRO A 673 24.19 -14.82 -9.18
C PRO A 673 24.24 -16.28 -8.71
N LYS A 674 24.33 -16.49 -7.38
CA LYS A 674 24.34 -17.82 -6.74
C LYS A 674 25.36 -18.83 -7.31
N CYS A 675 26.48 -18.35 -7.86
CA CYS A 675 27.50 -19.19 -8.48
C CYS A 675 28.19 -20.14 -7.49
N LYS A 676 28.23 -21.44 -7.79
CA LYS A 676 28.96 -22.48 -7.02
C LYS A 676 30.46 -22.39 -7.28
N LEU A 677 31.28 -22.92 -6.37
CA LEU A 677 32.74 -22.79 -6.42
C LEU A 677 33.36 -23.28 -7.75
N GLN A 678 32.93 -24.42 -8.28
CA GLN A 678 33.47 -24.97 -9.54
C GLN A 678 33.14 -24.10 -10.75
N LEU A 679 31.89 -23.64 -10.87
CA LEU A 679 31.50 -22.71 -11.93
C LEU A 679 32.21 -21.37 -11.78
N ALA A 680 32.41 -20.92 -10.54
CA ALA A 680 33.16 -19.70 -10.26
C ALA A 680 34.63 -19.81 -10.65
N LEU A 681 35.27 -20.96 -10.45
CA LEU A 681 36.62 -21.24 -10.97
C LEU A 681 36.65 -21.17 -12.51
N GLY A 682 35.59 -21.64 -13.16
CA GLY A 682 35.38 -21.45 -14.59
C GLY A 682 35.42 -19.98 -15.00
N PHE A 683 34.63 -19.10 -14.39
CA PHE A 683 34.68 -17.65 -14.69
C PHE A 683 36.03 -17.00 -14.35
N ILE A 684 36.67 -17.47 -13.27
CA ILE A 684 37.96 -16.92 -12.82
C ILE A 684 39.09 -17.23 -13.79
N LEU A 685 39.13 -18.44 -14.37
CA LEU A 685 40.22 -18.90 -15.24
C LEU A 685 39.88 -18.81 -16.73
N ASN A 686 38.63 -19.12 -17.12
CA ASN A 686 38.19 -19.15 -18.51
C ASN A 686 37.52 -17.86 -18.98
N GLY A 687 37.11 -16.98 -18.06
CA GLY A 687 36.29 -15.81 -18.36
C GLY A 687 34.83 -16.14 -18.67
N ASP A 688 34.04 -15.12 -18.98
CA ASP A 688 32.66 -15.28 -19.42
C ASP A 688 32.59 -15.24 -20.95
N ARG A 689 32.83 -16.39 -21.57
CA ARG A 689 32.91 -16.53 -23.02
C ARG A 689 31.57 -16.45 -23.73
N ALA A 690 30.48 -16.63 -23.00
CA ALA A 690 29.12 -16.65 -23.53
C ALA A 690 28.40 -15.30 -23.29
N CYS A 691 29.07 -14.32 -22.68
CA CYS A 691 28.52 -12.99 -22.49
C CYS A 691 28.12 -12.36 -23.83
N ARG A 692 26.89 -11.88 -23.90
CA ARG A 692 26.35 -11.13 -25.03
C ARG A 692 25.84 -9.79 -24.51
N THR A 693 26.13 -8.72 -25.23
CA THR A 693 25.62 -7.39 -24.90
C THR A 693 24.95 -6.76 -26.10
N GLU A 694 23.86 -6.08 -25.81
CA GLU A 694 23.09 -5.31 -26.76
C GLU A 694 23.93 -4.13 -27.29
N GLN A 695 24.14 -4.11 -28.60
CA GLN A 695 24.77 -2.98 -29.30
C GLN A 695 23.75 -1.85 -29.50
N GLN A 696 24.22 -0.67 -29.93
CA GLN A 696 23.35 0.51 -30.09
C GLN A 696 22.20 0.31 -31.10
N ASN A 697 22.33 -0.68 -31.99
CA ASN A 697 21.33 -1.09 -32.97
C ASN A 697 20.32 -2.13 -32.42
N GLY A 698 20.41 -2.53 -31.16
CA GLY A 698 19.54 -3.54 -30.54
C GLY A 698 19.98 -5.00 -30.74
N GLU A 699 21.08 -5.26 -31.45
CA GLU A 699 21.57 -6.62 -31.66
C GLU A 699 22.45 -7.13 -30.51
N LEU A 700 22.29 -8.41 -30.14
CA LEU A 700 23.11 -9.07 -29.11
C LEU A 700 24.43 -9.59 -29.69
N ALA A 701 25.47 -8.76 -29.63
CA ALA A 701 26.82 -9.18 -30.01
C ALA A 701 27.48 -10.01 -28.91
N LEU A 702 28.20 -11.07 -29.30
CA LEU A 702 29.07 -11.82 -28.40
C LEU A 702 30.19 -10.90 -27.91
N THR A 703 30.22 -10.64 -26.61
CA THR A 703 31.20 -9.79 -25.95
C THR A 703 31.87 -10.57 -24.82
N PRO A 704 32.80 -11.48 -25.15
CA PRO A 704 33.47 -12.32 -24.16
C PRO A 704 34.16 -11.47 -23.09
N VAL A 705 33.93 -11.81 -21.83
CA VAL A 705 34.58 -11.15 -20.71
C VAL A 705 35.82 -11.93 -20.31
N ARG A 706 36.91 -11.19 -20.14
CA ARG A 706 38.23 -11.72 -19.78
C ARG A 706 38.15 -12.51 -18.45
N PRO A 707 39.05 -13.49 -18.22
CA PRO A 707 39.14 -14.21 -16.94
C PRO A 707 39.17 -13.28 -15.73
N PHE A 708 38.36 -13.56 -14.71
CA PHE A 708 38.23 -12.65 -13.56
C PHE A 708 39.52 -12.59 -12.72
N CYS A 709 40.47 -13.53 -12.89
CA CYS A 709 41.79 -13.43 -12.26
C CYS A 709 42.58 -12.20 -12.70
N LEU A 710 42.23 -11.58 -13.84
CA LEU A 710 42.84 -10.35 -14.35
C LEU A 710 42.23 -9.07 -13.74
N TRP A 711 41.18 -9.18 -12.93
CA TRP A 711 40.50 -8.04 -12.31
C TRP A 711 41.21 -7.61 -11.02
N GLU A 712 42.37 -7.00 -11.17
CA GLU A 712 43.27 -6.73 -10.04
C GLU A 712 43.03 -5.37 -9.36
N SER A 713 42.56 -4.37 -10.13
CA SER A 713 42.32 -3.01 -9.67
C SER A 713 40.90 -2.53 -10.02
N HIS A 714 40.44 -1.55 -9.26
CA HIS A 714 39.22 -0.78 -9.51
C HIS A 714 39.23 -0.02 -10.85
N GLU A 715 40.40 0.13 -11.48
CA GLU A 715 40.56 0.76 -12.79
C GLU A 715 40.04 -0.12 -13.92
N TYR A 716 40.08 -1.44 -13.78
CA TYR A 716 39.68 -2.38 -14.83
C TYR A 716 38.17 -2.63 -14.87
N LEU A 717 37.43 -2.29 -13.81
CA LEU A 717 35.99 -2.54 -13.70
C LEU A 717 35.22 -1.28 -13.31
N PRO A 718 33.96 -1.14 -13.76
CA PRO A 718 33.08 -0.10 -13.26
C PRO A 718 32.96 -0.12 -11.72
N PRO A 719 32.92 1.04 -11.02
CA PRO A 719 33.01 1.10 -9.56
C PRO A 719 31.98 0.24 -8.80
N LYS A 720 30.74 0.17 -9.31
CA LYS A 720 29.67 -0.67 -8.73
C LYS A 720 29.98 -2.17 -8.86
N LEU A 721 30.53 -2.59 -9.99
CA LEU A 721 30.91 -3.98 -10.25
C LEU A 721 32.14 -4.36 -9.43
N TRP A 722 33.16 -3.50 -9.39
CA TRP A 722 34.34 -3.68 -8.54
C TRP A 722 33.97 -3.90 -7.08
N LYS A 723 33.06 -3.08 -6.53
CA LYS A 723 32.60 -3.24 -5.13
C LYS A 723 31.99 -4.62 -4.89
N LYS A 724 31.17 -5.14 -5.82
CA LYS A 724 30.56 -6.47 -5.72
C LYS A 724 31.61 -7.58 -5.84
N PHE A 725 32.52 -7.48 -6.80
CA PHE A 725 33.60 -8.45 -7.00
C PHE A 725 34.54 -8.51 -5.79
N LYS A 726 34.97 -7.35 -5.31
CA LYS A 726 35.87 -7.20 -4.16
C LYS A 726 35.33 -7.83 -2.88
N VAL A 727 34.02 -7.79 -2.65
CA VAL A 727 33.40 -8.35 -1.44
C VAL A 727 33.07 -9.84 -1.63
N GLY A 728 32.57 -10.23 -2.79
CA GLY A 728 31.98 -11.56 -3.00
C GLY A 728 32.91 -12.61 -3.59
N TRP A 729 33.86 -12.23 -4.44
CA TRP A 729 34.67 -13.15 -5.25
C TRP A 729 36.17 -13.02 -4.96
N LYS A 730 36.66 -11.78 -4.79
CA LYS A 730 38.08 -11.50 -4.54
C LYS A 730 38.67 -12.21 -3.31
N PRO A 731 37.98 -12.35 -2.15
CA PRO A 731 38.56 -13.06 -1.01
C PRO A 731 38.91 -14.52 -1.31
N MET A 732 38.09 -15.20 -2.12
CA MET A 732 38.36 -16.57 -2.57
C MET A 732 39.47 -16.62 -3.61
N LEU A 733 39.50 -15.67 -4.56
CA LEU A 733 40.59 -15.53 -5.52
C LEU A 733 41.94 -15.33 -4.81
N ASP A 734 42.00 -14.46 -3.79
CA ASP A 734 43.21 -14.19 -3.03
C ASP A 734 43.71 -15.45 -2.28
N VAL A 735 42.80 -16.32 -1.82
CA VAL A 735 43.20 -17.63 -1.26
C VAL A 735 43.70 -18.59 -2.33
N LEU A 736 43.02 -18.65 -3.47
CA LEU A 736 43.39 -19.49 -4.60
C LEU A 736 44.80 -19.15 -5.11
N MET A 737 45.23 -17.89 -5.08
CA MET A 737 46.60 -17.48 -5.42
C MET A 737 47.68 -18.06 -4.48
N GLY A 738 47.30 -18.61 -3.33
CA GLY A 738 48.16 -19.38 -2.43
C GLY A 738 48.46 -20.80 -2.93
N LEU A 739 47.62 -21.36 -3.80
CA LEU A 739 47.83 -22.68 -4.39
C LEU A 739 48.86 -22.60 -5.53
N PRO A 740 49.96 -23.37 -5.49
CA PRO A 740 50.97 -23.35 -6.55
C PRO A 740 50.39 -23.62 -7.95
N LEU A 741 49.54 -24.65 -8.09
CA LEU A 741 48.90 -25.01 -9.36
C LEU A 741 48.03 -23.87 -9.92
N PHE A 742 47.26 -23.21 -9.06
CA PHE A 742 46.42 -22.08 -9.47
C PHE A 742 47.25 -20.84 -9.81
N ARG A 743 48.33 -20.58 -9.05
CA ARG A 743 49.27 -19.49 -9.34
C ARG A 743 49.93 -19.67 -10.71
N THR A 744 50.35 -20.89 -11.05
CA THR A 744 50.91 -21.21 -12.37
C THR A 744 49.88 -21.01 -13.47
N ALA A 745 48.65 -21.47 -13.27
CA ALA A 745 47.53 -21.26 -14.21
C ALA A 745 47.26 -19.77 -14.48
N VAL A 746 47.20 -18.95 -13.42
CA VAL A 746 47.03 -17.49 -13.55
C VAL A 746 48.24 -16.83 -14.21
N ARG A 747 49.47 -17.30 -13.94
CA ARG A 747 50.69 -16.79 -14.59
C ARG A 747 50.63 -17.01 -16.11
N GLN A 748 50.27 -18.22 -16.54
CA GLN A 748 50.09 -18.56 -17.96
C GLN A 748 49.00 -17.71 -18.63
N ILE A 749 47.88 -17.47 -17.93
CA ILE A 749 46.82 -16.58 -18.42
C ILE A 749 47.33 -15.14 -18.59
N ARG A 750 48.12 -14.62 -17.65
CA ARG A 750 48.70 -13.27 -17.72
C ARG A 750 49.72 -13.14 -18.85
N GLU A 751 50.55 -14.17 -19.06
CA GLU A 751 51.56 -14.21 -20.13
C GLU A 751 50.91 -14.25 -21.52
N THR A 752 49.72 -14.85 -21.65
CA THR A 752 48.99 -14.98 -22.93
C THR A 752 47.99 -13.84 -23.19
N ALA A 753 47.53 -13.13 -22.15
CA ALA A 753 46.60 -12.01 -22.26
C ALA A 753 47.31 -10.65 -22.39
N LEU A 754 48.03 -10.40 -23.49
CA LEU A 754 48.45 -9.05 -23.86
C LEU A 754 47.22 -8.17 -24.16
N GLN A 755 47.36 -6.84 -24.07
CA GLN A 755 46.25 -5.87 -23.98
C GLN A 755 45.10 -6.13 -24.98
N GLN A 756 45.41 -6.67 -26.18
CA GLN A 756 44.46 -7.31 -27.12
C GLN A 756 45.12 -8.59 -27.69
N GLY A 757 44.41 -9.72 -27.67
CA GLY A 757 44.95 -11.03 -28.11
C GLY A 757 43.91 -12.16 -28.02
N PRO A 758 44.25 -13.40 -28.43
CA PRO A 758 43.33 -14.54 -28.32
C PRO A 758 43.04 -14.90 -26.86
N MET A 759 41.82 -15.35 -26.59
CA MET A 759 41.40 -15.79 -25.26
C MET A 759 42.29 -16.96 -24.80
N PRO A 760 42.67 -17.02 -23.52
CA PRO A 760 43.60 -18.04 -23.00
C PRO A 760 43.06 -19.47 -23.17
N LYS A 761 43.86 -20.50 -22.90
CA LYS A 761 43.41 -21.91 -22.90
C LYS A 761 42.15 -22.10 -22.04
N ILE A 762 41.20 -22.92 -22.52
CA ILE A 762 40.02 -23.33 -21.75
C ILE A 762 40.43 -24.46 -20.80
N TYR A 763 40.23 -24.26 -19.50
CA TYR A 763 40.28 -25.32 -18.50
C TYR A 763 38.98 -26.13 -18.56
N SER A 764 39.12 -27.44 -18.76
CA SER A 764 38.04 -28.42 -18.85
C SER A 764 37.31 -28.62 -17.51
N SER A 765 36.11 -29.19 -17.55
CA SER A 765 35.31 -29.45 -16.36
C SER A 765 36.04 -30.37 -15.35
N THR A 766 36.82 -31.32 -15.84
CA THR A 766 37.64 -32.24 -15.04
C THR A 766 38.82 -31.51 -14.37
N GLU A 767 39.54 -30.66 -15.10
CA GLU A 767 40.60 -29.80 -14.54
C GLU A 767 40.04 -28.87 -13.44
N LEU A 768 38.88 -28.25 -13.69
CA LEU A 768 38.22 -27.36 -12.71
C LEU A 768 37.73 -28.10 -11.47
N GLN A 769 37.27 -29.35 -11.60
CA GLN A 769 36.88 -30.19 -10.46
C GLN A 769 38.11 -30.56 -9.60
N GLY A 770 39.24 -30.93 -10.22
CA GLY A 770 40.49 -31.17 -9.48
C GLY A 770 40.98 -29.93 -8.74
N MET A 771 40.90 -28.74 -9.37
CA MET A 771 41.26 -27.47 -8.71
C MET A 771 40.35 -27.11 -7.55
N LYS A 772 39.05 -27.41 -7.66
CA LYS A 772 38.08 -27.20 -6.58
C LYS A 772 38.41 -28.05 -5.35
N GLU A 773 38.72 -29.33 -5.54
CA GLU A 773 39.09 -30.24 -4.45
C GLU A 773 40.40 -29.82 -3.77
N ALA A 774 41.42 -29.47 -4.56
CA ALA A 774 42.68 -28.93 -4.04
C ALA A 774 42.47 -27.62 -3.27
N CYS A 775 41.59 -26.74 -3.75
CA CYS A 775 41.24 -25.49 -3.08
C CYS A 775 40.56 -25.70 -1.73
N ILE A 776 39.55 -26.57 -1.68
CA ILE A 776 38.85 -26.89 -0.43
C ILE A 776 39.82 -27.47 0.59
N SER A 777 40.69 -28.40 0.15
CA SER A 777 41.69 -29.03 1.01
C SER A 777 42.68 -28.01 1.57
N TYR A 778 43.21 -27.12 0.71
CA TYR A 778 44.11 -26.04 1.12
C TYR A 778 43.44 -25.06 2.08
N LEU A 779 42.19 -24.66 1.81
CA LEU A 779 41.41 -23.76 2.66
C LEU A 779 41.23 -24.30 4.08
N ILE A 780 40.83 -25.57 4.19
CA ILE A 780 40.61 -26.24 5.47
C ILE A 780 41.94 -26.33 6.24
N ASN A 781 43.02 -26.71 5.57
CA ASN A 781 44.32 -26.91 6.24
C ASN A 781 45.03 -25.60 6.62
N THR A 782 44.86 -24.55 5.82
CA THR A 782 45.66 -23.32 5.97
C THR A 782 44.91 -22.16 6.61
N LYS A 783 43.60 -22.01 6.42
CA LYS A 783 42.90 -20.75 6.73
C LYS A 783 41.63 -20.88 7.56
N ALA A 784 40.85 -21.95 7.40
CA ALA A 784 39.55 -22.08 8.06
C ALA A 784 39.21 -23.55 8.34
N SER A 785 39.95 -24.18 9.25
CA SER A 785 39.76 -25.58 9.63
C SER A 785 38.36 -25.86 10.20
N TYR A 786 37.74 -24.88 10.86
CA TYR A 786 36.38 -25.00 11.41
C TYR A 786 35.30 -25.34 10.37
N ILE A 787 35.57 -25.09 9.08
CA ILE A 787 34.63 -25.35 7.98
C ILE A 787 34.54 -26.85 7.64
N GLN A 788 35.51 -27.67 8.03
CA GLN A 788 35.55 -29.10 7.69
C GLN A 788 34.26 -29.86 8.08
N LYS A 789 33.62 -29.48 9.18
CA LYS A 789 32.38 -30.09 9.68
C LYS A 789 31.09 -29.53 9.05
N LYS A 790 31.20 -28.66 8.03
CA LYS A 790 30.05 -27.99 7.39
C LYS A 790 29.72 -28.65 6.05
N ASN A 791 28.43 -28.71 5.72
CA ASN A 791 27.97 -29.14 4.39
C ASN A 791 28.09 -27.98 3.40
N TYR A 792 29.16 -27.97 2.60
CA TYR A 792 29.45 -26.92 1.62
C TYR A 792 28.96 -27.21 0.19
N SER A 793 28.24 -28.31 -0.04
CA SER A 793 27.61 -28.61 -1.35
C SER A 793 26.60 -27.51 -1.77
N ILE A 794 25.93 -26.90 -0.80
CA ILE A 794 24.98 -25.81 -1.03
C ILE A 794 25.64 -24.42 -1.15
N TRP A 795 26.93 -24.28 -0.83
CA TRP A 795 27.58 -22.97 -0.74
C TRP A 795 27.86 -22.33 -2.10
N THR A 796 27.60 -21.04 -2.18
CA THR A 796 28.00 -20.17 -3.29
C THR A 796 29.38 -19.57 -3.03
N ILE A 797 30.06 -19.04 -4.04
CA ILE A 797 31.36 -18.38 -3.86
C ILE A 797 31.31 -17.20 -2.86
N THR A 798 30.19 -16.49 -2.79
CA THR A 798 29.98 -15.44 -1.79
C THR A 798 29.88 -15.99 -0.37
N THR A 799 29.25 -17.17 -0.21
CA THR A 799 29.17 -17.89 1.07
C THR A 799 30.56 -18.36 1.49
N TRP A 800 31.33 -18.93 0.57
CA TRP A 800 32.74 -19.27 0.78
C TRP A 800 33.55 -18.04 1.22
N SER A 801 33.50 -16.96 0.45
CA SER A 801 34.18 -15.69 0.75
C SER A 801 33.84 -15.17 2.15
N SER A 802 32.57 -15.21 2.56
CA SER A 802 32.15 -14.73 3.89
C SER A 802 32.72 -15.57 5.03
N ASN A 803 32.77 -16.90 4.88
CA ASN A 803 33.26 -17.80 5.93
C ASN A 803 34.79 -17.74 6.13
N ILE A 804 35.53 -17.15 5.19
CA ILE A 804 36.99 -16.96 5.28
C ILE A 804 37.39 -15.51 5.63
N GLN A 805 36.43 -14.63 5.93
CA GLN A 805 36.71 -13.26 6.36
C GLN A 805 37.20 -13.23 7.81
N TYR A 806 38.07 -12.26 8.11
CA TYR A 806 38.67 -12.03 9.43
C TYR A 806 37.64 -12.08 10.57
N CYS A 807 36.55 -11.32 10.45
CA CYS A 807 35.52 -11.22 11.49
C CYS A 807 34.80 -12.55 11.74
N LYS A 808 34.68 -13.40 10.70
CA LYS A 808 33.98 -14.69 10.82
C LYS A 808 34.87 -15.75 11.42
N ILE A 809 36.15 -15.76 11.05
CA ILE A 809 37.17 -16.63 11.66
C ILE A 809 37.39 -16.25 13.13
N ALA A 810 37.44 -14.95 13.45
CA ALA A 810 37.55 -14.50 14.84
C ALA A 810 36.36 -14.92 15.72
N ASP A 811 35.17 -15.10 15.12
CA ASP A 811 33.93 -15.44 15.82
C ASP A 811 33.68 -16.95 15.90
N LYS A 812 34.06 -17.71 14.86
CA LYS A 812 33.70 -19.13 14.70
C LYS A 812 34.87 -20.06 14.39
N GLY A 813 36.07 -19.52 14.20
CA GLY A 813 37.27 -20.28 13.91
C GLY A 813 37.73 -21.11 15.11
N THR A 814 38.49 -22.16 14.84
CA THR A 814 39.19 -22.91 15.90
C THR A 814 40.30 -22.06 16.51
N SER A 815 40.84 -22.46 17.68
CA SER A 815 41.98 -21.77 18.29
C SER A 815 43.17 -21.65 17.34
N THR A 816 43.42 -22.67 16.51
CA THR A 816 44.44 -22.66 15.46
C THR A 816 44.12 -21.71 14.30
N ASP A 817 42.85 -21.56 13.93
CA ASP A 817 42.45 -20.60 12.89
C ASP A 817 42.62 -19.15 13.38
N ILE A 818 42.30 -18.88 14.65
CA ILE A 818 42.41 -17.56 15.28
C ILE A 818 43.88 -17.15 15.43
N GLN A 819 44.77 -18.06 15.82
CA GLN A 819 46.22 -17.80 15.92
C GLN A 819 46.85 -17.40 14.57
N LYS A 820 46.29 -17.87 13.46
CA LYS A 820 46.75 -17.53 12.10
C LYS A 820 46.22 -16.18 11.59
N LEU A 821 45.35 -15.50 12.33
CA LEU A 821 44.85 -14.18 11.94
C LEU A 821 45.91 -13.10 12.13
N PRO A 822 46.09 -12.18 11.16
CA PRO A 822 47.01 -11.05 11.32
C PRO A 822 46.50 -10.06 12.40
N PRO A 823 47.33 -9.13 12.90
CA PRO A 823 46.88 -8.13 13.87
C PRO A 823 45.65 -7.34 13.39
N PRO A 824 44.69 -7.03 14.27
CA PRO A 824 43.44 -6.36 13.89
C PRO A 824 43.71 -4.93 13.40
N SER A 825 43.40 -4.65 12.12
CA SER A 825 43.44 -3.30 11.55
C SER A 825 42.19 -2.49 11.90
N ALA A 826 42.24 -1.16 11.70
CA ALA A 826 41.10 -0.25 11.92
C ALA A 826 39.84 -0.63 11.13
N ARG A 827 39.97 -1.36 10.01
CA ARG A 827 38.85 -1.86 9.19
C ARG A 827 38.22 -3.16 9.73
N ASN A 828 38.96 -3.92 10.54
CA ASN A 828 38.55 -5.23 11.07
C ASN A 828 38.25 -5.22 12.57
N LYS A 829 38.51 -4.10 13.27
CA LYS A 829 38.21 -3.93 14.70
C LYS A 829 36.68 -3.90 14.92
N ARG A 830 36.16 -4.77 15.79
CA ARG A 830 34.74 -4.79 16.17
C ARG A 830 34.42 -3.41 16.77
N LYS A 831 33.56 -2.62 16.11
CA LYS A 831 33.01 -1.40 16.72
C LYS A 831 32.20 -1.84 17.94
N ARG A 832 32.68 -1.56 19.16
CA ARG A 832 31.86 -1.70 20.37
C ARG A 832 30.61 -0.85 20.14
N ARG A 833 29.44 -1.48 20.15
CA ARG A 833 28.18 -0.77 20.34
C ARG A 833 28.12 -0.51 21.84
N GLU A 834 28.43 0.72 22.24
CA GLU A 834 28.00 1.27 23.52
C GLU A 834 26.50 1.54 23.49
#